data_AF-A0A8T9C7N9-F1
#
_entry.id   AF-A0A8T9C7N9-F1
#
_cell.length_a   1.000
_cell.length_b   1.000
_cell.length_c   1.000
_cell.angle_alpha   90.00
_cell.angle_beta   90.00
_cell.angle_gamma   90.00
#
_symmetry.space_group_name_H-M   'P 1'
#
loop_
_entity.id
_entity.type
_entity.pdbx_description
1 polymer ?
#
loop_
_entity_poly.entity_id
_entity_poly.type
_entity_poly.pdbx_seq_one_letter_code
_entity_poly.pdbx_strand_id
1 'polypeptide(L)'
;MDQEPSSYFDWVDSSVINDIETDFPSTFCASEKRSLLEVFRFKGRKIEDEDKNEKLGADIKPEQVSNTADLEHVAKSRDPCHIFCVGQRHSYSRLYISREIFEQLLDKYAIFDRIWDFVLPFSFKTRESDIGHAPFRFRQSESILNKTSMRLGTFECAYGFRYVELNHRKGLVSPESLDYDPWSVRQMAVYQQYNSSMDRLTFVLIAPSKKARERLHAAVRRSIDSKRCLNAFDLHRILISTLHENWRLYIRSLDKLLTEQASDCVISDPVMLAHVRSEHEKLSPLTDFTVNFIDRQRLKRIEDKVLDLVIVFESLYNTLSKLQRQCQLHCVEARCKDCSCSITIEEIEEQMNEVQQNLKKVEALHKKAQGTAHLLSDLLNYENAQIAHHNEKSLNDLAKESKEENSKMRILTERSSRDAAAVKILTVITLIYLPMTVVLNFFSTQLIHVDDFGRISIIPQSWWFVVIAIPLTIATFAIWKLWLSYTMRAQERKASHGFAEEKTIGRHLFFDYGVTEDLSEVQIEWPKGGNRFFTPVNRLNELVTPFKVEKALQNIYPQMIKDTKLLQHYTTVINSRSKRMFALLISGEERFRKAIQSFVDNGITDKDLPFSRAWDESETGFVLCKSEHQLTCGLEDHRLCGVEIISGWPQRQRNEFDRIQWFFQAPEFRRRRGKIPHFNLPENVVMPFTEDYEQNPNWFRTGGYSQVWAVRIHPAHHNLLTSTHPKGPLLAIKRLISRDEVEFQRETDFLIKLSKRNHPHLMKLLATYKLKRQYHLIFPYAKENLREYWASIDIPFWNLDTTIWFLRQIRGLVSALDTIHNFEIGASTLVEESNPVYDRFSRSQGVRLRADEADKFGRHGDLKPENVLLSEEGSSKFGRLQIADFGLGRFHRFESRSRQDPKTINGSPTYAPPEIALARAVSRAYDIWSLGCIFLEFITWLIKGSDGLENFNAWRELRAEDGISDDVYFTLITPDQPPNARPYAE
;
A
#
# COMPACT_ATOMS: atom_id res chain seq x y z
N MET A 1 -48.67 -33.96 16.85
CA MET A 1 -48.07 -32.69 17.29
C MET A 1 -46.63 -33.03 17.61
N ASP A 2 -45.84 -33.23 16.56
CA ASP A 2 -44.42 -33.53 16.67
C ASP A 2 -43.72 -32.29 16.13
N GLN A 3 -43.47 -31.33 17.03
CA GLN A 3 -42.48 -30.29 16.78
C GLN A 3 -41.18 -30.79 17.38
N GLU A 4 -40.18 -30.98 16.52
CA GLU A 4 -38.79 -31.20 16.93
C GLU A 4 -38.35 -30.07 17.88
N PRO A 5 -37.51 -30.35 18.89
CA PRO A 5 -37.08 -29.35 19.86
C PRO A 5 -36.27 -28.25 19.15
N SER A 6 -36.72 -27.00 19.33
CA SER A 6 -36.13 -25.78 18.76
C SER A 6 -34.72 -25.52 19.31
N SER A 7 -33.83 -24.95 18.49
CA SER A 7 -32.46 -24.64 18.88
C SER A 7 -32.44 -23.61 20.00
N TYR A 8 -31.64 -23.84 21.05
CA TYR A 8 -31.48 -22.92 22.20
C TYR A 8 -31.07 -21.48 21.80
N PHE A 9 -30.61 -21.28 20.56
CA PHE A 9 -30.10 -20.02 20.02
C PHE A 9 -31.12 -19.18 19.24
N ASP A 10 -32.39 -19.61 19.16
CA ASP A 10 -33.43 -18.96 18.33
C ASP A 10 -33.77 -17.49 18.72
N TRP A 11 -33.24 -16.98 19.84
CA TRP A 11 -33.48 -15.63 20.35
C TRP A 11 -32.32 -14.64 20.12
N VAL A 12 -31.23 -15.05 19.46
CA VAL A 12 -30.03 -14.21 19.22
C VAL A 12 -30.01 -13.68 17.77
N ASP A 13 -29.40 -12.52 17.54
CA ASP A 13 -29.33 -11.90 16.21
C ASP A 13 -28.46 -12.72 15.22
N SER A 14 -28.91 -12.81 13.97
CA SER A 14 -28.45 -13.74 12.91
C SER A 14 -26.97 -13.64 12.53
N SER A 15 -26.32 -12.50 12.79
CA SER A 15 -24.88 -12.31 12.50
C SER A 15 -23.95 -12.97 13.52
N VAL A 16 -24.38 -13.05 14.79
CA VAL A 16 -23.66 -13.71 15.89
C VAL A 16 -23.91 -15.22 15.88
N ILE A 17 -25.10 -15.63 15.42
CA ILE A 17 -25.48 -17.03 15.24
C ILE A 17 -24.55 -17.74 14.24
N ASN A 18 -24.18 -17.12 13.12
CA ASN A 18 -23.31 -17.80 12.14
C ASN A 18 -21.92 -18.14 12.69
N ASP A 19 -21.32 -17.29 13.52
CA ASP A 19 -20.02 -17.56 14.17
C ASP A 19 -20.16 -18.59 15.29
N ILE A 20 -21.23 -18.52 16.09
CA ILE A 20 -21.52 -19.50 17.14
C ILE A 20 -21.87 -20.87 16.54
N GLU A 21 -22.73 -20.96 15.52
CA GLU A 21 -23.16 -22.23 14.91
C GLU A 21 -22.07 -22.90 14.08
N THR A 22 -21.12 -22.15 13.51
CA THR A 22 -19.96 -22.74 12.81
C THR A 22 -18.93 -23.31 13.81
N ASP A 23 -18.67 -22.61 14.92
CA ASP A 23 -17.66 -23.02 15.89
C ASP A 23 -18.21 -23.92 17.02
N PHE A 24 -19.48 -23.83 17.38
CA PHE A 24 -20.07 -24.57 18.50
C PHE A 24 -20.07 -26.09 18.33
N PRO A 25 -20.37 -26.67 17.15
CA PRO A 25 -20.20 -28.11 16.90
C PRO A 25 -18.75 -28.57 17.11
N SER A 26 -17.79 -27.67 16.97
CA SER A 26 -16.38 -27.93 17.21
C SER A 26 -15.98 -27.79 18.70
N THR A 27 -16.89 -27.40 19.59
CA THR A 27 -16.69 -27.43 21.05
C THR A 27 -16.55 -28.86 21.57
N PHE A 28 -17.29 -29.80 20.97
CA PHE A 28 -17.35 -31.20 21.38
C PHE A 28 -16.46 -32.09 20.50
N CYS A 29 -16.05 -33.24 21.03
CA CYS A 29 -15.35 -34.24 20.23
C CYS A 29 -16.34 -34.96 19.29
N ALA A 30 -15.89 -35.33 18.09
CA ALA A 30 -16.77 -35.76 16.98
C ALA A 30 -17.35 -37.18 17.11
N SER A 31 -17.03 -37.94 18.16
CA SER A 31 -17.50 -39.33 18.33
C SER A 31 -17.47 -39.73 19.79
N GLU A 32 -18.49 -40.48 20.21
CA GLU A 32 -18.58 -41.10 21.54
C GLU A 32 -17.32 -41.89 21.93
N LYS A 33 -16.67 -42.57 20.97
CA LYS A 33 -15.43 -43.34 21.21
C LYS A 33 -14.23 -42.49 21.66
N ARG A 34 -14.31 -41.16 21.50
CA ARG A 34 -13.27 -40.20 21.92
C ARG A 34 -13.69 -39.39 23.16
N SER A 35 -14.87 -39.64 23.70
CA SER A 35 -15.34 -39.06 24.95
C SER A 35 -14.56 -39.64 26.14
N LEU A 36 -14.08 -38.75 27.00
CA LEU A 36 -13.34 -39.06 28.22
C LEU A 36 -14.07 -38.41 29.40
N LEU A 37 -15.34 -38.76 29.59
CA LEU A 37 -16.12 -38.34 30.75
C LEU A 37 -15.73 -39.24 31.94
N GLU A 38 -15.15 -38.64 32.97
CA GLU A 38 -14.78 -39.33 34.21
C GLU A 38 -15.87 -39.10 35.25
N VAL A 39 -16.29 -40.14 35.97
CA VAL A 39 -17.21 -40.02 37.11
C VAL A 39 -16.61 -40.60 38.39
N PHE A 40 -16.65 -39.79 39.45
CA PHE A 40 -16.37 -40.22 40.81
C PHE A 40 -17.67 -40.46 41.55
N ARG A 41 -17.80 -41.64 42.15
CA ARG A 41 -18.97 -42.02 42.95
C ARG A 41 -18.57 -42.25 44.39
N PHE A 42 -19.33 -41.66 45.30
CA PHE A 42 -19.26 -41.94 46.72
C PHE A 42 -20.37 -42.92 47.04
N LYS A 43 -20.04 -44.14 47.48
CA LYS A 43 -21.05 -45.16 47.78
C LYS A 43 -21.60 -44.95 49.19
N GLY A 44 -22.92 -45.08 49.32
CA GLY A 44 -23.61 -44.98 50.61
C GLY A 44 -23.37 -46.22 51.49
N ARG A 45 -23.68 -46.11 52.79
CA ARG A 45 -23.73 -47.27 53.69
C ARG A 45 -24.83 -48.23 53.19
N LYS A 46 -24.50 -49.50 52.95
CA LYS A 46 -25.55 -50.53 52.88
C LYS A 46 -26.08 -50.74 54.30
N ILE A 47 -27.38 -50.63 54.48
CA ILE A 47 -28.08 -51.09 55.68
C ILE A 47 -28.61 -52.46 55.29
N GLU A 48 -27.79 -53.50 55.45
CA GLU A 48 -28.20 -54.92 55.37
C GLU A 48 -26.98 -55.77 55.72
N ASP A 49 -26.62 -55.76 57.01
CA ASP A 49 -26.37 -56.96 57.81
C ASP A 49 -25.85 -56.55 59.20
N GLU A 50 -26.51 -57.07 60.24
CA GLU A 50 -26.11 -56.92 61.64
C GLU A 50 -24.83 -57.72 61.92
N ASP A 51 -23.67 -57.27 61.44
CA ASP A 51 -22.43 -57.57 62.16
C ASP A 51 -21.27 -56.61 61.87
N LYS A 52 -20.41 -56.48 62.87
CA LYS A 52 -19.52 -55.34 63.10
C LYS A 52 -18.47 -55.09 62.00
N ASN A 53 -18.26 -53.79 61.72
CA ASN A 53 -17.17 -53.12 60.98
C ASN A 53 -17.38 -52.84 59.48
N GLU A 54 -18.26 -51.91 59.12
CA GLU A 54 -18.42 -51.49 57.71
C GLU A 54 -17.96 -50.04 57.43
N LYS A 55 -17.12 -49.91 56.39
CA LYS A 55 -16.43 -48.68 55.97
C LYS A 55 -17.22 -47.95 54.86
N LEU A 56 -17.21 -46.61 54.89
CA LEU A 56 -17.59 -45.79 53.74
C LEU A 56 -16.61 -46.08 52.59
N GLY A 57 -17.10 -46.49 51.42
CA GLY A 57 -16.26 -46.71 50.24
C GLY A 57 -16.50 -45.62 49.20
N ALA A 58 -15.47 -44.84 48.85
CA ALA A 58 -15.47 -44.06 47.61
C ALA A 58 -14.62 -44.80 46.57
N ASP A 59 -15.03 -44.80 45.31
CA ASP A 59 -14.21 -45.36 44.23
C ASP A 59 -12.93 -44.50 44.09
N ILE A 60 -11.77 -45.06 44.46
CA ILE A 60 -10.48 -44.33 44.48
C ILE A 60 -10.03 -43.95 43.05
N LYS A 61 -10.52 -44.69 42.04
CA LYS A 61 -10.29 -44.43 40.62
C LYS A 61 -11.61 -44.01 39.96
N PRO A 62 -11.60 -42.97 39.10
CA PRO A 62 -12.79 -42.59 38.35
C PRO A 62 -13.21 -43.71 37.41
N GLU A 63 -14.52 -43.91 37.27
CA GLU A 63 -15.09 -44.73 36.21
C GLU A 63 -15.19 -43.88 34.93
N GLN A 64 -14.87 -44.48 33.78
CA GLN A 64 -14.95 -43.79 32.50
C GLN A 64 -16.30 -44.07 31.85
N VAL A 65 -17.05 -43.02 31.56
CA VAL A 65 -18.33 -43.08 30.83
C VAL A 65 -18.02 -42.88 29.35
N SER A 66 -18.14 -43.96 28.58
CA SER A 66 -17.71 -44.00 27.17
C SER A 66 -18.88 -43.92 26.20
N ASN A 67 -20.08 -44.28 26.66
CA ASN A 67 -21.32 -44.30 25.88
C ASN A 67 -22.53 -43.93 26.76
N THR A 68 -23.70 -43.77 26.15
CA THR A 68 -24.95 -43.40 26.83
C THR A 68 -25.48 -44.49 27.78
N ALA A 69 -25.21 -45.77 27.52
CA ALA A 69 -25.64 -46.88 28.38
C ALA A 69 -24.85 -46.90 29.71
N ASP A 70 -23.54 -46.60 29.69
CA ASP A 70 -22.71 -46.43 30.88
C ASP A 70 -23.29 -45.32 31.78
N LEU A 71 -23.71 -44.21 31.16
CA LEU A 71 -24.31 -43.08 31.86
C LEU A 71 -25.66 -43.45 32.50
N GLU A 72 -26.48 -44.23 31.82
CA GLU A 72 -27.74 -44.75 32.39
C GLU A 72 -27.50 -45.67 33.59
N HIS A 73 -26.48 -46.52 33.52
CA HIS A 73 -26.10 -47.39 34.63
C HIS A 73 -25.67 -46.56 35.85
N VAL A 74 -24.85 -45.52 35.65
CA VAL A 74 -24.44 -44.60 36.72
C VAL A 74 -25.64 -43.83 37.29
N ALA A 75 -26.55 -43.33 36.46
CA ALA A 75 -27.73 -42.59 36.92
C ALA A 75 -28.68 -43.43 37.80
N LYS A 76 -28.82 -44.74 37.51
CA LYS A 76 -29.64 -45.70 38.25
C LYS A 76 -29.04 -46.14 39.59
N SER A 77 -27.73 -45.94 39.80
CA SER A 77 -27.09 -46.23 41.10
C SER A 77 -27.75 -45.41 42.22
N ARG A 78 -27.70 -45.87 43.47
CA ARG A 78 -28.21 -45.13 44.65
C ARG A 78 -27.09 -44.42 45.41
N ASP A 79 -26.03 -44.02 44.69
CA ASP A 79 -24.88 -43.40 45.32
C ASP A 79 -25.22 -41.97 45.80
N PRO A 80 -24.81 -41.58 47.03
CA PRO A 80 -25.11 -40.27 47.61
C PRO A 80 -24.42 -39.09 46.91
N CYS A 81 -23.30 -39.31 46.19
CA CYS A 81 -22.64 -38.22 45.47
C CYS A 81 -21.99 -38.69 44.17
N HIS A 82 -22.25 -37.94 43.09
CA HIS A 82 -21.66 -38.11 41.76
C HIS A 82 -20.88 -36.85 41.38
N ILE A 83 -19.63 -37.01 40.94
CA ILE A 83 -18.82 -35.92 40.40
C ILE A 83 -18.37 -36.29 38.99
N PHE A 84 -18.92 -35.60 38.00
CA PHE A 84 -18.57 -35.71 36.59
C PHE A 84 -17.46 -34.71 36.25
N CYS A 85 -16.42 -35.19 35.55
CA CYS A 85 -15.29 -34.39 35.11
C CYS A 85 -15.16 -34.48 33.58
N VAL A 86 -15.29 -33.34 32.92
CA VAL A 86 -15.10 -33.19 31.47
C VAL A 86 -13.72 -32.60 31.21
N GLY A 87 -12.85 -33.35 30.53
CA GLY A 87 -11.48 -32.92 30.23
C GLY A 87 -11.36 -31.96 29.05
N GLN A 88 -10.28 -31.17 29.03
CA GLN A 88 -9.85 -30.34 27.89
C GLN A 88 -8.31 -30.34 27.85
N ARG A 89 -7.69 -30.36 26.65
CA ARG A 89 -6.21 -30.42 26.52
C ARG A 89 -5.54 -29.07 26.76
N HIS A 90 -6.09 -28.03 26.15
CA HIS A 90 -5.66 -26.64 26.29
C HIS A 90 -6.87 -25.72 26.11
N SER A 91 -6.76 -24.45 26.53
CA SER A 91 -7.91 -23.52 26.56
C SER A 91 -8.64 -23.35 25.21
N TYR A 92 -7.95 -23.58 24.09
CA TYR A 92 -8.52 -23.52 22.73
C TYR A 92 -8.85 -24.89 22.10
N SER A 93 -8.71 -26.01 22.81
CA SER A 93 -9.07 -27.33 22.29
C SER A 93 -10.52 -27.67 22.59
N ARG A 94 -11.08 -28.62 21.84
CA ARG A 94 -12.40 -29.19 22.11
C ARG A 94 -12.47 -29.83 23.51
N LEU A 95 -13.66 -29.83 24.11
CA LEU A 95 -13.99 -30.66 25.26
C LEU A 95 -13.94 -32.14 24.87
N TYR A 96 -13.39 -32.97 25.75
CA TYR A 96 -13.32 -34.42 25.58
C TYR A 96 -14.62 -35.11 26.01
N ILE A 97 -15.72 -34.64 25.43
CA ILE A 97 -17.03 -35.28 25.50
C ILE A 97 -17.76 -35.02 24.18
N SER A 98 -18.57 -35.95 23.71
CA SER A 98 -19.43 -35.75 22.56
C SER A 98 -20.68 -34.99 22.97
N ARG A 99 -21.33 -34.31 22.01
CA ARG A 99 -22.53 -33.52 22.28
C ARG A 99 -23.65 -34.42 22.80
N GLU A 100 -23.78 -35.61 22.24
CA GLU A 100 -24.83 -36.58 22.56
C GLU A 100 -24.73 -37.07 24.01
N ILE A 101 -23.53 -37.41 24.49
CA ILE A 101 -23.33 -37.84 25.88
C ILE A 101 -23.56 -36.67 26.84
N PHE A 102 -23.18 -35.45 26.45
CA PHE A 102 -23.39 -34.26 27.29
C PHE A 102 -24.89 -33.91 27.41
N GLU A 103 -25.64 -33.89 26.30
CA GLU A 103 -27.09 -33.65 26.31
C GLU A 103 -27.83 -34.73 27.13
N GLN A 104 -27.45 -36.00 26.97
CA GLN A 104 -27.99 -37.08 27.81
C GLN A 104 -27.67 -36.91 29.30
N LEU A 105 -26.50 -36.37 29.66
CA LEU A 105 -26.17 -36.04 31.05
C LEU A 105 -27.10 -34.95 31.60
N LEU A 106 -27.40 -33.92 30.80
CA LEU A 106 -28.32 -32.86 31.20
C LEU A 106 -29.73 -33.42 31.42
N ASP A 107 -30.23 -34.23 30.49
CA ASP A 107 -31.58 -34.80 30.53
C ASP A 107 -31.77 -35.75 31.72
N LYS A 108 -30.84 -36.69 31.94
CA LYS A 108 -30.98 -37.71 32.99
C LYS A 108 -30.90 -37.14 34.41
N TYR A 109 -30.15 -36.05 34.59
CA TYR A 109 -30.00 -35.39 35.88
C TYR A 109 -30.90 -34.15 36.03
N ALA A 110 -31.72 -33.84 35.02
CA ALA A 110 -32.58 -32.65 34.97
C ALA A 110 -31.83 -31.34 35.27
N ILE A 111 -30.62 -31.22 34.72
CA ILE A 111 -29.77 -30.03 34.83
C ILE A 111 -30.43 -28.87 34.09
N PHE A 112 -30.44 -27.65 34.63
CA PHE A 112 -31.00 -26.50 33.92
C PHE A 112 -30.34 -26.18 32.58
N ASP A 113 -31.14 -25.66 31.65
CA ASP A 113 -30.67 -25.25 30.31
C ASP A 113 -29.62 -24.13 30.37
N ARG A 114 -29.61 -23.32 31.44
CA ARG A 114 -28.62 -22.24 31.64
C ARG A 114 -27.18 -22.73 31.80
N ILE A 115 -26.95 -24.06 31.87
CA ILE A 115 -25.60 -24.63 31.85
C ILE A 115 -24.84 -24.28 30.55
N TRP A 116 -25.55 -24.08 29.44
CA TRP A 116 -24.96 -23.73 28.15
C TRP A 116 -24.19 -22.41 28.18
N ASP A 117 -24.62 -21.43 29.00
CA ASP A 117 -23.90 -20.17 29.25
C ASP A 117 -22.46 -20.41 29.76
N PHE A 118 -22.23 -21.54 30.45
CA PHE A 118 -20.93 -21.92 31.01
C PHE A 118 -20.14 -22.87 30.10
N VAL A 119 -20.77 -23.46 29.08
CA VAL A 119 -20.13 -24.36 28.11
C VAL A 119 -19.62 -23.58 26.89
N LEU A 120 -20.37 -22.57 26.44
CA LEU A 120 -20.03 -21.71 25.30
C LEU A 120 -18.59 -21.17 25.34
N PRO A 121 -18.04 -20.73 26.50
CA PRO A 121 -16.68 -20.22 26.54
C PRO A 121 -15.58 -21.22 26.17
N PHE A 122 -15.88 -22.53 26.16
CA PHE A 122 -14.95 -23.62 25.87
C PHE A 122 -14.89 -24.03 24.38
N SER A 123 -15.58 -23.31 23.50
CA SER A 123 -15.55 -23.56 22.06
C SER A 123 -14.15 -23.43 21.45
N PHE A 124 -13.96 -24.02 20.26
CA PHE A 124 -12.73 -23.83 19.51
C PHE A 124 -12.63 -22.35 19.11
N LYS A 125 -11.52 -21.71 19.48
CA LYS A 125 -11.34 -20.27 19.28
C LYS A 125 -10.04 -19.98 18.55
N THR A 126 -10.10 -19.14 17.52
CA THR A 126 -8.91 -18.59 16.85
C THR A 126 -8.38 -17.33 17.55
N ARG A 127 -9.21 -16.68 18.37
CA ARG A 127 -8.92 -15.54 19.26
C ARG A 127 -9.85 -15.57 20.47
N GLU A 128 -9.46 -14.93 21.56
CA GLU A 128 -10.31 -14.78 22.74
C GLU A 128 -11.44 -13.79 22.45
N SER A 129 -12.69 -14.28 22.41
CA SER A 129 -13.88 -13.54 21.95
C SER A 129 -14.83 -13.13 23.08
N ASP A 130 -14.74 -13.79 24.24
CA ASP A 130 -15.76 -13.66 25.29
C ASP A 130 -15.24 -12.74 26.40
N ILE A 131 -15.87 -11.57 26.50
CA ILE A 131 -15.58 -10.57 27.53
C ILE A 131 -16.34 -10.98 28.80
N GLY A 132 -15.62 -11.56 29.76
CA GLY A 132 -16.17 -11.99 31.05
C GLY A 132 -16.84 -13.38 31.04
N HIS A 133 -17.26 -13.83 32.22
CA HIS A 133 -17.98 -15.10 32.40
C HIS A 133 -19.47 -14.87 32.65
N ALA A 134 -20.27 -15.88 32.33
CA ALA A 134 -21.67 -15.92 32.75
C ALA A 134 -21.77 -15.73 34.28
N PRO A 135 -22.67 -14.85 34.74
CA PRO A 135 -22.80 -14.56 36.17
C PRO A 135 -23.28 -15.81 36.91
N PHE A 136 -22.83 -15.99 38.16
CA PHE A 136 -23.29 -17.07 39.06
C PHE A 136 -24.81 -17.26 38.96
N ARG A 137 -25.23 -18.49 38.66
CA ARG A 137 -26.63 -18.90 38.55
C ARG A 137 -26.99 -19.82 39.70
N PHE A 138 -28.21 -19.64 40.22
CA PHE A 138 -28.78 -20.46 41.28
C PHE A 138 -30.26 -20.69 40.98
N ARG A 139 -30.73 -21.92 41.08
CA ARG A 139 -32.15 -22.29 40.97
C ARG A 139 -32.53 -23.15 42.16
N GLN A 140 -33.64 -22.79 42.79
CA GLN A 140 -34.22 -23.53 43.90
C GLN A 140 -35.61 -23.99 43.50
N SER A 141 -35.81 -25.31 43.49
CA SER A 141 -37.07 -25.93 43.05
C SER A 141 -38.02 -26.21 44.21
N GLU A 142 -37.50 -26.31 45.44
CA GLU A 142 -38.29 -26.55 46.66
C GLU A 142 -37.87 -25.58 47.78
N SER A 143 -38.75 -25.31 48.76
CA SER A 143 -38.41 -24.46 49.92
C SER A 143 -37.17 -24.98 50.67
N ILE A 144 -36.37 -24.07 51.24
CA ILE A 144 -35.07 -24.38 51.90
C ILE A 144 -35.24 -25.48 52.96
N LEU A 145 -36.36 -25.45 53.68
CA LEU A 145 -36.72 -26.45 54.68
C LEU A 145 -38.05 -27.08 54.31
N ASN A 146 -38.05 -28.39 54.07
CA ASN A 146 -39.28 -29.13 53.91
C ASN A 146 -39.96 -29.32 55.29
N LYS A 147 -41.12 -28.69 55.50
CA LYS A 147 -41.81 -28.60 56.81
C LYS A 147 -42.13 -29.96 57.44
N THR A 148 -42.17 -31.03 56.64
CA THR A 148 -42.51 -32.40 57.07
C THR A 148 -41.32 -33.33 57.31
N SER A 149 -40.14 -33.08 56.73
CA SER A 149 -39.03 -34.05 56.73
C SER A 149 -37.69 -33.55 57.28
N MET A 150 -37.58 -32.28 57.65
CA MET A 150 -36.31 -31.67 58.14
C MET A 150 -35.12 -31.83 57.16
N ARG A 151 -35.39 -32.12 55.89
CA ARG A 151 -34.39 -32.19 54.81
C ARG A 151 -34.36 -30.88 54.01
N LEU A 152 -33.19 -30.59 53.44
CA LEU A 152 -32.99 -29.48 52.50
C LEU A 152 -33.87 -29.70 51.26
N GLY A 153 -34.43 -28.62 50.72
CA GLY A 153 -35.11 -28.65 49.42
C GLY A 153 -34.14 -28.81 48.25
N THR A 154 -34.63 -29.28 47.11
CA THR A 154 -33.85 -29.41 45.87
C THR A 154 -33.35 -28.06 45.35
N PHE A 155 -32.04 -27.95 45.10
CA PHE A 155 -31.40 -26.74 44.58
C PHE A 155 -30.24 -27.08 43.63
N GLU A 156 -29.83 -26.11 42.82
CA GLU A 156 -28.67 -26.20 41.94
C GLU A 156 -28.02 -24.84 41.69
N CYS A 157 -26.73 -24.86 41.35
CA CYS A 157 -25.97 -23.66 41.01
C CYS A 157 -24.92 -23.94 39.92
N ALA A 158 -24.56 -22.90 39.17
CA ALA A 158 -23.41 -22.95 38.27
C ALA A 158 -22.61 -21.64 38.30
N TYR A 159 -21.30 -21.79 38.17
CA TYR A 159 -20.38 -20.68 38.03
C TYR A 159 -19.11 -21.08 37.28
N GLY A 160 -18.48 -20.10 36.65
CA GLY A 160 -17.19 -20.27 35.96
C GLY A 160 -16.14 -19.34 36.55
N PHE A 161 -14.87 -19.73 36.45
CA PHE A 161 -13.76 -18.90 36.88
C PHE A 161 -12.49 -19.13 36.07
N ARG A 162 -11.66 -18.07 35.96
CA ARG A 162 -10.32 -18.15 35.35
C ARG A 162 -9.23 -18.39 36.36
N TYR A 163 -8.17 -19.04 35.91
CA TYR A 163 -6.93 -19.23 36.65
C TYR A 163 -5.74 -19.15 35.69
N VAL A 164 -4.56 -18.85 36.21
CA VAL A 164 -3.33 -18.77 35.40
C VAL A 164 -2.48 -20.00 35.62
N GLU A 165 -1.84 -20.48 34.57
CA GLU A 165 -0.86 -21.56 34.63
C GLU A 165 0.40 -21.22 33.83
N LEU A 166 1.57 -21.63 34.32
CA LEU A 166 2.82 -21.55 33.59
C LEU A 166 2.85 -22.64 32.53
N ASN A 167 2.91 -22.24 31.26
CA ASN A 167 3.10 -23.14 30.15
C ASN A 167 4.58 -23.12 29.74
N HIS A 168 5.29 -24.23 29.97
CA HIS A 168 6.67 -24.40 29.56
C HIS A 168 6.81 -24.57 28.04
N ARG A 169 6.43 -23.57 27.24
CA ARG A 169 6.59 -23.52 25.77
C ARG A 169 8.08 -23.40 25.37
N LYS A 170 8.95 -24.24 25.95
CA LYS A 170 10.37 -24.33 25.62
C LYS A 170 10.48 -24.91 24.21
N GLY A 171 10.90 -24.08 23.24
CA GLY A 171 11.31 -24.54 21.89
C GLY A 171 10.68 -23.82 20.69
N LEU A 172 9.68 -22.96 20.87
CA LEU A 172 9.05 -22.21 19.76
C LEU A 172 9.55 -20.76 19.64
N VAL A 173 9.95 -20.14 20.75
CA VAL A 173 10.51 -18.79 20.84
C VAL A 173 11.59 -18.81 21.93
N SER A 174 12.74 -18.13 21.72
CA SER A 174 13.79 -18.06 22.74
C SER A 174 13.25 -17.40 24.02
N PRO A 175 13.59 -17.91 25.22
CA PRO A 175 13.25 -17.24 26.49
C PRO A 175 13.78 -15.80 26.61
N GLU A 176 14.74 -15.42 25.77
CA GLU A 176 15.34 -14.09 25.68
C GLU A 176 14.58 -13.14 24.73
N SER A 177 13.53 -13.63 24.06
CA SER A 177 12.70 -12.80 23.18
C SER A 177 11.71 -11.97 23.99
N LEU A 178 11.65 -10.67 23.68
CA LEU A 178 10.69 -9.70 24.22
C LEU A 178 9.21 -10.09 24.03
N ASP A 179 8.89 -10.98 23.08
CA ASP A 179 7.52 -11.43 22.79
C ASP A 179 7.19 -12.81 23.41
N TYR A 180 8.06 -13.36 24.27
CA TYR A 180 7.82 -14.62 24.97
C TYR A 180 6.90 -14.43 26.20
N ASP A 181 5.70 -15.02 26.16
CA ASP A 181 4.79 -15.10 27.30
C ASP A 181 4.73 -16.54 27.86
N PRO A 182 5.28 -16.79 29.07
CA PRO A 182 5.25 -18.11 29.70
C PRO A 182 3.90 -18.45 30.35
N TRP A 183 2.97 -17.50 30.42
CA TRP A 183 1.71 -17.67 31.13
C TRP A 183 0.58 -18.04 30.19
N SER A 184 -0.43 -18.72 30.72
CA SER A 184 -1.68 -18.92 30.01
C SER A 184 -2.84 -18.84 30.98
N VAL A 185 -3.80 -18.00 30.60
CA VAL A 185 -5.07 -17.88 31.29
C VAL A 185 -5.96 -19.04 30.83
N ARG A 186 -6.49 -19.78 31.79
CA ARG A 186 -7.37 -20.93 31.61
C ARG A 186 -8.67 -20.67 32.36
N GLN A 187 -9.66 -21.52 32.14
CA GLN A 187 -10.97 -21.39 32.78
C GLN A 187 -11.51 -22.78 33.19
N MET A 188 -12.34 -22.80 34.22
CA MET A 188 -13.08 -23.97 34.69
C MET A 188 -14.53 -23.55 34.96
N ALA A 189 -15.48 -24.44 34.67
CA ALA A 189 -16.87 -24.27 35.10
C ALA A 189 -17.27 -25.36 36.09
N VAL A 190 -18.10 -24.97 37.06
CA VAL A 190 -18.58 -25.82 38.15
C VAL A 190 -20.10 -25.73 38.16
N TYR A 191 -20.75 -26.88 38.06
CA TYR A 191 -22.16 -27.05 38.33
C TYR A 191 -22.34 -27.96 39.53
N GLN A 192 -23.32 -27.64 40.37
CA GLN A 192 -23.74 -28.42 41.53
C GLN A 192 -25.27 -28.54 41.53
N GLN A 193 -25.78 -29.72 41.87
CA GLN A 193 -27.18 -29.98 42.16
C GLN A 193 -27.31 -30.83 43.41
N TYR A 194 -28.26 -30.50 44.28
CA TYR A 194 -28.72 -31.37 45.36
C TYR A 194 -30.17 -31.74 45.12
N ASN A 195 -30.45 -33.04 45.04
CA ASN A 195 -31.78 -33.60 44.83
C ASN A 195 -32.31 -34.22 46.13
N SER A 196 -33.37 -33.62 46.69
CA SER A 196 -33.97 -34.01 47.97
C SER A 196 -34.67 -35.37 47.92
N SER A 197 -35.23 -35.75 46.76
CA SER A 197 -35.97 -37.01 46.58
C SER A 197 -35.05 -38.24 46.61
N MET A 198 -33.84 -38.09 46.06
CA MET A 198 -32.82 -39.15 45.98
C MET A 198 -31.75 -39.01 47.07
N ASP A 199 -31.77 -37.93 47.86
CA ASP A 199 -30.70 -37.55 48.80
C ASP A 199 -29.31 -37.59 48.13
N ARG A 200 -29.24 -37.03 46.92
CA ARG A 200 -28.05 -37.09 46.04
C ARG A 200 -27.50 -35.73 45.73
N LEU A 201 -26.17 -35.64 45.79
CA LEU A 201 -25.38 -34.50 45.36
C LEU A 201 -24.69 -34.79 44.02
N THR A 202 -24.88 -33.93 43.03
CA THR A 202 -24.30 -34.07 41.69
C THR A 202 -23.42 -32.88 41.38
N PHE A 203 -22.20 -33.11 40.93
CA PHE A 203 -21.29 -32.09 40.40
C PHE A 203 -20.94 -32.36 38.95
N VAL A 204 -20.86 -31.31 38.13
CA VAL A 204 -20.27 -31.35 36.80
C VAL A 204 -19.15 -30.32 36.72
N LEU A 205 -17.93 -30.80 36.58
CA LEU A 205 -16.71 -29.99 36.48
C LEU A 205 -16.22 -30.00 35.03
N ILE A 206 -16.23 -28.83 34.40
CA ILE A 206 -15.79 -28.67 33.01
C ILE A 206 -14.38 -28.07 33.00
N ALA A 207 -13.47 -28.79 32.35
CA ALA A 207 -12.04 -28.50 32.26
C ALA A 207 -11.35 -28.25 33.63
N PRO A 208 -11.49 -29.15 34.62
CA PRO A 208 -10.86 -28.95 35.91
C PRO A 208 -9.33 -28.96 35.79
N SER A 209 -8.69 -27.99 36.46
CA SER A 209 -7.23 -27.87 36.50
C SER A 209 -6.58 -29.13 37.07
N LYS A 210 -5.34 -29.41 36.68
CA LYS A 210 -4.62 -30.60 37.18
C LYS A 210 -4.56 -30.60 38.71
N LYS A 211 -4.30 -29.44 39.31
CA LYS A 211 -4.26 -29.27 40.77
C LYS A 211 -5.63 -29.38 41.42
N ALA A 212 -6.68 -28.85 40.81
CA ALA A 212 -8.05 -29.05 41.30
C ALA A 212 -8.41 -30.53 41.34
N ARG A 213 -8.02 -31.29 40.30
CA ARG A 213 -8.18 -32.75 40.26
C ARG A 213 -7.37 -33.45 41.35
N GLU A 214 -6.09 -33.12 41.49
CA GLU A 214 -5.21 -33.69 42.53
C GLU A 214 -5.73 -33.42 43.96
N ARG A 215 -6.16 -32.18 44.24
CA ARG A 215 -6.73 -31.81 45.54
C ARG A 215 -8.07 -32.46 45.80
N LEU A 216 -8.91 -32.59 44.77
CA LEU A 216 -10.17 -33.32 44.85
C LEU A 216 -9.91 -34.79 45.22
N HIS A 217 -9.01 -35.47 44.50
CA HIS A 217 -8.60 -36.84 44.83
C HIS A 217 -8.03 -36.97 46.25
N ALA A 218 -7.19 -36.02 46.68
CA ALA A 218 -6.63 -36.02 48.03
C ALA A 218 -7.72 -35.82 49.09
N ALA A 219 -8.70 -34.96 48.84
CA ALA A 219 -9.83 -34.73 49.73
C ALA A 219 -10.75 -35.95 49.82
N VAL A 220 -11.05 -36.60 48.69
CA VAL A 220 -11.79 -37.87 48.64
C VAL A 220 -11.07 -38.92 49.48
N ARG A 221 -9.75 -39.09 49.30
CA ARG A 221 -8.94 -40.04 50.07
C ARG A 221 -8.95 -39.75 51.57
N ARG A 222 -8.77 -38.48 51.96
CA ARG A 222 -8.83 -38.05 53.36
C ARG A 222 -10.20 -38.26 53.99
N SER A 223 -11.29 -38.06 53.23
CA SER A 223 -12.66 -38.34 53.69
C SER A 223 -12.86 -39.83 53.99
N ILE A 224 -12.33 -40.71 53.14
CA ILE A 224 -12.33 -42.17 53.37
C ILE A 224 -11.52 -42.51 54.63
N ASP A 225 -10.31 -41.98 54.76
CA ASP A 225 -9.40 -42.27 55.88
C ASP A 225 -9.95 -41.75 57.23
N SER A 226 -10.58 -40.56 57.22
CA SER A 226 -11.14 -39.90 58.41
C SER A 226 -12.58 -40.29 58.76
N LYS A 227 -13.24 -41.11 57.92
CA LYS A 227 -14.66 -41.52 58.04
C LYS A 227 -15.66 -40.34 58.10
N ARG A 228 -15.28 -39.15 57.65
CA ARG A 228 -16.15 -37.95 57.61
C ARG A 228 -16.73 -37.77 56.21
N CYS A 229 -18.04 -37.61 56.09
CA CYS A 229 -18.69 -37.28 54.82
C CYS A 229 -18.32 -35.86 54.38
N LEU A 230 -17.96 -35.67 53.11
CA LEU A 230 -17.75 -34.35 52.52
C LEU A 230 -19.09 -33.65 52.34
N ASN A 231 -19.22 -32.43 52.86
CA ASN A 231 -20.34 -31.56 52.56
C ASN A 231 -20.21 -31.00 51.12
N ALA A 232 -21.34 -30.64 50.51
CA ALA A 232 -21.38 -29.92 49.24
C ALA A 232 -20.47 -28.69 49.20
N PHE A 233 -20.47 -27.91 50.28
CA PHE A 233 -19.64 -26.71 50.38
C PHE A 233 -18.15 -27.00 50.61
N ASP A 234 -17.78 -28.17 51.14
CA ASP A 234 -16.37 -28.57 51.27
C ASP A 234 -15.71 -28.76 49.89
N LEU A 235 -16.48 -29.24 48.90
CA LEU A 235 -16.01 -29.39 47.52
C LEU A 235 -15.76 -28.04 46.85
N HIS A 236 -16.68 -27.08 47.02
CA HIS A 236 -16.48 -25.72 46.53
C HIS A 236 -15.24 -25.08 47.14
N ARG A 237 -15.04 -25.25 48.45
CA ARG A 237 -13.86 -24.78 49.19
C ARG A 237 -12.56 -25.30 48.59
N ILE A 238 -12.49 -26.60 48.29
CA ILE A 238 -11.33 -27.23 47.66
C ILE A 238 -11.06 -26.64 46.27
N LEU A 239 -12.09 -26.47 45.43
CA LEU A 239 -11.95 -25.92 44.09
C LEU A 239 -11.49 -24.46 44.14
N ILE A 240 -12.08 -23.65 45.01
CA ILE A 240 -11.74 -22.22 45.20
C ILE A 240 -10.31 -22.05 45.70
N SER A 241 -9.85 -22.91 46.62
CA SER A 241 -8.47 -22.84 47.14
C SER A 241 -7.37 -22.99 46.06
N THR A 242 -7.73 -23.42 44.84
CA THR A 242 -6.79 -23.52 43.70
C THR A 242 -6.70 -22.24 42.86
N LEU A 243 -7.56 -21.26 43.10
CA LEU A 243 -7.65 -20.02 42.32
C LEU A 243 -6.41 -19.15 42.43
N HIS A 244 -5.76 -19.10 43.61
CA HIS A 244 -4.84 -18.03 43.97
C HIS A 244 -3.36 -18.28 43.67
N GLU A 245 -2.99 -19.51 43.34
CA GLU A 245 -1.59 -19.94 43.39
C GLU A 245 -0.64 -19.18 42.46
N ASN A 246 -1.10 -18.79 41.27
CA ASN A 246 -0.24 -18.19 40.24
C ASN A 246 -0.50 -16.71 39.98
N TRP A 247 -1.58 -16.13 40.52
CA TRP A 247 -1.96 -14.74 40.27
C TRP A 247 -0.87 -13.76 40.69
N ARG A 248 -0.24 -13.98 41.85
CA ARG A 248 0.85 -13.14 42.36
C ARG A 248 2.04 -13.08 41.39
N LEU A 249 2.42 -14.22 40.83
CA LEU A 249 3.54 -14.32 39.89
C LEU A 249 3.19 -13.73 38.52
N TYR A 250 1.95 -13.94 38.08
CA TYR A 250 1.46 -13.38 36.82
C TYR A 250 1.40 -11.84 36.87
N ILE A 251 0.80 -11.26 37.90
CA ILE A 251 0.73 -9.80 38.09
C ILE A 251 2.15 -9.21 38.16
N ARG A 252 3.07 -9.86 38.89
CA ARG A 252 4.48 -9.44 38.93
C ARG A 252 5.15 -9.50 37.56
N SER A 253 4.82 -10.49 36.73
CA SER A 253 5.36 -10.57 35.37
C SER A 253 4.82 -9.48 34.45
N LEU A 254 3.56 -9.07 34.60
CA LEU A 254 2.98 -7.95 33.84
C LEU A 254 3.58 -6.61 34.28
N ASP A 255 3.76 -6.38 35.57
CA ASP A 255 4.44 -5.18 36.07
C ASP A 255 5.92 -5.14 35.65
N LYS A 256 6.58 -6.31 35.64
CA LYS A 256 7.93 -6.46 35.12
C LYS A 256 7.98 -6.15 33.61
N LEU A 257 7.08 -6.70 32.79
CA LEU A 257 7.00 -6.41 31.35
C LEU A 257 6.67 -4.95 31.07
N LEU A 258 5.81 -4.32 31.88
CA LEU A 258 5.50 -2.90 31.77
C LEU A 258 6.73 -2.03 32.10
N THR A 259 7.48 -2.42 33.12
CA THR A 259 8.70 -1.71 33.55
C THR A 259 9.87 -2.00 32.60
N GLU A 260 9.98 -3.22 32.08
CA GLU A 260 10.97 -3.63 31.08
C GLU A 260 10.68 -3.02 29.71
N GLN A 261 9.43 -2.86 29.28
CA GLN A 261 9.14 -2.06 28.08
C GLN A 261 9.37 -0.57 28.30
N ALA A 262 9.22 -0.09 29.53
CA ALA A 262 9.65 1.25 29.90
C ALA A 262 11.19 1.40 29.98
N SER A 263 11.96 0.30 30.07
CA SER A 263 13.43 0.32 30.20
C SER A 263 14.21 -0.23 28.98
N ASP A 264 13.72 -1.20 28.21
CA ASP A 264 14.34 -1.68 26.96
C ASP A 264 14.08 -0.72 25.79
N CYS A 265 13.09 0.16 25.92
CA CYS A 265 13.00 1.37 25.09
C CYS A 265 14.06 2.42 25.46
N VAL A 266 14.89 2.20 26.49
CA VAL A 266 15.88 3.18 26.94
C VAL A 266 17.15 2.50 27.48
N ILE A 267 18.21 2.43 26.65
CA ILE A 267 19.56 2.28 27.23
C ILE A 267 19.80 3.53 28.08
N SER A 268 19.77 3.32 29.40
CA SER A 268 19.96 4.29 30.52
C SER A 268 18.95 5.44 30.66
N ASP A 269 18.12 5.30 31.70
CA ASP A 269 17.19 6.25 32.35
C ASP A 269 15.71 6.34 31.87
N PRO A 270 14.72 6.25 32.79
CA PRO A 270 13.30 6.15 32.46
C PRO A 270 12.79 7.38 31.70
N VAL A 271 11.78 7.17 30.84
CA VAL A 271 10.93 8.18 30.16
C VAL A 271 10.47 9.35 31.08
N MET A 272 10.53 9.15 32.41
CA MET A 272 10.28 10.16 33.45
C MET A 272 11.40 11.20 33.65
N LEU A 273 12.58 11.04 33.05
CA LEU A 273 13.77 11.89 33.25
C LEU A 273 14.22 12.66 32.00
N ALA A 274 13.45 12.61 30.90
CA ALA A 274 13.79 13.31 29.66
C ALA A 274 14.04 14.81 29.91
N HIS A 275 15.30 15.24 29.76
CA HIS A 275 15.69 16.64 29.90
C HIS A 275 15.34 17.40 28.61
N VAL A 276 14.20 18.09 28.61
CA VAL A 276 13.91 19.12 27.61
C VAL A 276 14.87 20.29 27.88
N ARG A 277 15.91 20.46 27.07
CA ARG A 277 16.85 21.57 27.24
C ARG A 277 16.17 22.90 26.88
N SER A 278 16.16 23.81 27.87
CA SER A 278 16.06 25.29 27.81
C SER A 278 14.92 25.93 27.01
N GLU A 279 14.15 26.81 27.67
CA GLU A 279 13.11 27.70 27.11
C GLU A 279 13.59 28.64 25.98
N HIS A 280 14.89 28.71 25.70
CA HIS A 280 15.48 29.73 24.83
C HIS A 280 16.00 29.19 23.49
N GLU A 281 15.91 27.88 23.24
CA GLU A 281 16.19 27.29 21.93
C GLU A 281 14.87 26.84 21.27
N LYS A 282 14.60 27.38 20.07
CA LYS A 282 13.48 26.92 19.25
C LYS A 282 13.70 25.45 18.90
N LEU A 283 12.89 24.57 19.49
CA LEU A 283 12.59 23.21 19.04
C LEU A 283 13.85 22.46 18.55
N SER A 284 14.72 22.05 19.46
CA SER A 284 15.79 21.09 19.16
C SER A 284 15.26 19.65 19.11
N PRO A 285 15.81 18.78 18.24
CA PRO A 285 15.42 17.36 18.18
C PRO A 285 15.81 16.64 19.48
N LEU A 286 15.02 15.62 19.87
CA LEU A 286 15.36 14.70 20.96
C LEU A 286 16.61 13.92 20.52
N THR A 287 17.80 14.34 20.94
CA THR A 287 19.07 13.77 20.45
C THR A 287 19.37 12.38 21.01
N ASP A 288 18.64 11.97 22.05
CA ASP A 288 19.08 10.91 22.96
C ASP A 288 18.23 9.64 22.88
N PHE A 289 17.09 9.61 22.16
CA PHE A 289 16.26 8.41 22.03
C PHE A 289 15.37 8.38 20.77
N THR A 290 15.02 7.18 20.30
CA THR A 290 14.14 6.94 19.14
C THR A 290 12.89 6.16 19.57
N VAL A 291 11.69 6.73 19.41
CA VAL A 291 10.43 6.07 19.78
C VAL A 291 9.77 5.47 18.54
N ASN A 292 9.45 4.17 18.55
CA ASN A 292 8.78 3.52 17.43
C ASN A 292 7.31 3.19 17.74
N PHE A 293 6.50 3.11 16.69
CA PHE A 293 5.10 2.72 16.82
C PHE A 293 4.90 1.30 17.38
N ILE A 294 5.90 0.43 17.18
CA ILE A 294 5.93 -0.93 17.74
C ILE A 294 5.87 -0.90 19.27
N ASP A 295 6.52 0.08 19.89
CA ASP A 295 6.59 0.21 21.35
C ASP A 295 5.20 0.58 21.92
N ARG A 296 4.47 1.44 21.20
CA ARG A 296 3.06 1.75 21.53
C ARG A 296 2.15 0.53 21.35
N GLN A 297 2.34 -0.25 20.29
CA GLN A 297 1.55 -1.46 20.06
C GLN A 297 1.77 -2.49 21.17
N ARG A 298 3.02 -2.67 21.59
CA ARG A 298 3.39 -3.58 22.67
C ARG A 298 2.79 -3.16 24.01
N LEU A 299 2.87 -1.87 24.34
CA LEU A 299 2.24 -1.32 25.55
C LEU A 299 0.72 -1.51 25.54
N LYS A 300 0.07 -1.34 24.38
CA LYS A 300 -1.37 -1.59 24.23
C LYS A 300 -1.74 -3.05 24.52
N ARG A 301 -0.93 -4.01 24.08
CA ARG A 301 -1.15 -5.44 24.41
C ARG A 301 -1.05 -5.72 25.92
N ILE A 302 -0.15 -5.03 26.63
CA ILE A 302 -0.05 -5.13 28.08
C ILE A 302 -1.29 -4.50 28.74
N GLU A 303 -1.71 -3.32 28.28
CA GLU A 303 -2.91 -2.63 28.78
C GLU A 303 -4.16 -3.53 28.64
N ASP A 304 -4.38 -4.14 27.47
CA ASP A 304 -5.53 -5.01 27.22
C ASP A 304 -5.51 -6.25 28.14
N LYS A 305 -4.34 -6.87 28.34
CA LYS A 305 -4.18 -7.98 29.29
C LYS A 305 -4.49 -7.56 30.73
N VAL A 306 -4.17 -6.34 31.12
CA VAL A 306 -4.44 -5.81 32.48
C VAL A 306 -5.94 -5.52 32.63
N LEU A 307 -6.60 -4.99 31.60
CA LEU A 307 -8.06 -4.78 31.59
C LEU A 307 -8.83 -6.10 31.72
N ASP A 308 -8.40 -7.16 31.03
CA ASP A 308 -8.99 -8.49 31.17
C ASP A 308 -8.94 -8.98 32.62
N LEU A 309 -7.87 -8.66 33.35
CA LEU A 309 -7.74 -9.03 34.76
C LEU A 309 -8.69 -8.28 35.69
N VAL A 310 -8.99 -7.02 35.41
CA VAL A 310 -9.98 -6.24 36.18
C VAL A 310 -11.32 -6.97 36.12
N ILE A 311 -11.77 -7.31 34.91
CA ILE A 311 -13.04 -8.02 34.67
C ILE A 311 -13.04 -9.40 35.34
N VAL A 312 -11.93 -10.13 35.25
CA VAL A 312 -11.80 -11.46 35.90
C VAL A 312 -11.93 -11.35 37.42
N PHE A 313 -11.23 -10.42 38.08
CA PHE A 313 -11.27 -10.29 39.53
C PHE A 313 -12.63 -9.78 40.03
N GLU A 314 -13.29 -8.87 39.31
CA GLU A 314 -14.66 -8.44 39.63
C GLU A 314 -15.66 -9.60 39.54
N SER A 315 -15.58 -10.40 38.47
CA SER A 315 -16.43 -11.58 38.27
C SER A 315 -16.19 -12.64 39.35
N LEU A 316 -14.93 -12.88 39.72
CA LEU A 316 -14.55 -13.79 40.81
C LEU A 316 -15.13 -13.34 42.14
N TYR A 317 -14.96 -12.06 42.50
CA TYR A 317 -15.48 -11.51 43.75
C TYR A 317 -17.00 -11.69 43.85
N ASN A 318 -17.73 -11.35 42.78
CA ASN A 318 -19.18 -11.51 42.71
C ASN A 318 -19.62 -12.98 42.87
N THR A 319 -18.86 -13.90 42.28
CA THR A 319 -19.12 -15.34 42.38
C THR A 319 -18.90 -15.86 43.80
N LEU A 320 -17.77 -15.48 44.43
CA LEU A 320 -17.45 -15.87 45.80
C LEU A 320 -18.47 -15.31 46.81
N SER A 321 -18.85 -14.03 46.65
CA SER A 321 -19.86 -13.39 47.50
C SER A 321 -21.22 -14.10 47.43
N LYS A 322 -21.67 -14.45 46.20
CA LYS A 322 -22.93 -15.18 46.02
C LYS A 322 -22.85 -16.60 46.59
N LEU A 323 -21.73 -17.29 46.40
CA LEU A 323 -21.53 -18.63 46.94
C LEU A 323 -21.49 -18.63 48.48
N GLN A 324 -20.81 -17.66 49.09
CA GLN A 324 -20.79 -17.46 50.54
C GLN A 324 -22.21 -17.27 51.08
N ARG A 325 -23.00 -16.41 50.43
CA ARG A 325 -24.41 -16.19 50.78
C ARG A 325 -25.24 -17.47 50.68
N GLN A 326 -25.04 -18.29 49.65
CA GLN A 326 -25.75 -19.58 49.54
C GLN A 326 -25.29 -20.58 50.61
N CYS A 327 -24.00 -20.60 50.96
CA CYS A 327 -23.48 -21.41 52.05
C CYS A 327 -24.11 -21.01 53.41
N GLN A 328 -24.33 -19.72 53.65
CA GLN A 328 -25.02 -19.22 54.84
C GLN A 328 -26.50 -19.65 54.85
N LEU A 329 -27.22 -19.46 53.75
CA LEU A 329 -28.66 -19.77 53.65
C LEU A 329 -28.99 -21.27 53.73
N HIS A 330 -28.13 -22.12 53.15
CA HIS A 330 -28.31 -23.57 53.14
C HIS A 330 -27.59 -24.26 54.31
N CYS A 331 -26.95 -23.50 55.20
CA CYS A 331 -26.51 -23.97 56.51
C CYS A 331 -27.70 -23.91 57.48
N VAL A 332 -28.20 -25.07 57.92
CA VAL A 332 -29.39 -25.13 58.80
C VAL A 332 -29.05 -24.61 60.21
N GLU A 333 -29.40 -23.35 60.48
CA GLU A 333 -29.07 -22.50 61.63
C GLU A 333 -29.32 -23.04 63.06
N ALA A 334 -29.83 -24.26 63.26
CA ALA A 334 -30.11 -24.77 64.61
C ALA A 334 -29.74 -26.24 64.89
N ARG A 335 -29.19 -26.99 63.91
CA ARG A 335 -29.01 -28.46 64.07
C ARG A 335 -27.66 -29.03 63.65
N CYS A 336 -26.79 -28.21 63.06
CA CYS A 336 -25.46 -28.67 62.67
C CYS A 336 -24.50 -28.68 63.87
N LYS A 337 -24.70 -29.60 64.82
CA LYS A 337 -23.62 -29.99 65.74
C LYS A 337 -22.60 -30.75 64.88
N ASP A 338 -21.46 -30.12 64.63
CA ASP A 338 -20.31 -30.58 63.80
C ASP A 338 -20.27 -30.20 62.29
N CYS A 339 -20.89 -29.09 61.83
CA CYS A 339 -20.68 -28.62 60.44
C CYS A 339 -19.32 -27.92 60.24
N SER A 340 -18.68 -28.15 59.08
CA SER A 340 -17.57 -27.35 58.54
C SER A 340 -18.00 -26.03 57.89
N CYS A 341 -19.28 -25.66 58.00
CA CYS A 341 -19.88 -24.53 57.30
C CYS A 341 -19.26 -23.18 57.71
N SER A 342 -19.03 -22.96 59.01
CA SER A 342 -18.38 -21.73 59.52
C SER A 342 -16.96 -21.59 58.99
N ILE A 343 -16.17 -22.67 59.05
CA ILE A 343 -14.81 -22.73 58.51
C ILE A 343 -14.81 -22.43 57.00
N THR A 344 -15.80 -22.96 56.27
CA THR A 344 -15.92 -22.73 54.83
C THR A 344 -16.30 -21.28 54.51
N ILE A 345 -17.17 -20.66 55.31
CA ILE A 345 -17.57 -19.25 55.14
C ILE A 345 -16.38 -18.31 55.42
N GLU A 346 -15.62 -18.57 56.50
CA GLU A 346 -14.40 -17.82 56.85
C GLU A 346 -13.33 -17.96 55.75
N GLU A 347 -13.10 -19.18 55.25
CA GLU A 347 -12.15 -19.41 54.15
C GLU A 347 -12.59 -18.68 52.87
N ILE A 348 -13.88 -18.72 52.49
CA ILE A 348 -14.38 -17.97 51.31
C ILE A 348 -14.20 -16.46 51.50
N GLU A 349 -14.41 -15.95 52.71
CA GLU A 349 -14.19 -14.52 53.04
C GLU A 349 -12.72 -14.11 52.88
N GLU A 350 -11.79 -14.96 53.33
CA GLU A 350 -10.35 -14.75 53.13
C GLU A 350 -10.01 -14.69 51.63
N GLN A 351 -10.57 -15.59 50.82
CA GLN A 351 -10.37 -15.59 49.36
C GLN A 351 -10.97 -14.33 48.70
N MET A 352 -12.14 -13.86 49.16
CA MET A 352 -12.73 -12.60 48.70
C MET A 352 -11.84 -11.40 48.98
N ASN A 353 -11.28 -11.32 50.20
CA ASN A 353 -10.33 -10.27 50.58
C ASN A 353 -9.08 -10.29 49.70
N GLU A 354 -8.55 -11.48 49.38
CA GLU A 354 -7.39 -11.62 48.49
C GLU A 354 -7.70 -11.18 47.05
N VAL A 355 -8.88 -11.54 46.52
CA VAL A 355 -9.36 -11.08 45.20
C VAL A 355 -9.44 -9.55 45.16
N GLN A 356 -10.01 -8.92 46.18
CA GLN A 356 -10.09 -7.45 46.26
C GLN A 356 -8.72 -6.78 46.35
N GLN A 357 -7.77 -7.35 47.09
CA GLN A 357 -6.40 -6.83 47.14
C GLN A 357 -5.70 -6.94 45.78
N ASN A 358 -5.92 -8.04 45.05
CA ASN A 358 -5.33 -8.22 43.72
C ASN A 358 -5.99 -7.31 42.68
N LEU A 359 -7.30 -7.07 42.77
CA LEU A 359 -8.02 -6.09 41.93
C LEU A 359 -7.40 -4.70 42.07
N LYS A 360 -7.19 -4.20 43.30
CA LYS A 360 -6.51 -2.91 43.55
C LYS A 360 -5.12 -2.82 42.93
N LYS A 361 -4.35 -3.92 42.94
CA LYS A 361 -3.01 -3.98 42.32
C LYS A 361 -3.10 -3.89 40.80
N VAL A 362 -4.06 -4.59 40.19
CA VAL A 362 -4.30 -4.57 38.74
C VAL A 362 -4.80 -3.20 38.29
N GLU A 363 -5.71 -2.56 39.03
CA GLU A 363 -6.17 -1.19 38.75
C GLU A 363 -5.03 -0.17 38.80
N ALA A 364 -4.13 -0.29 39.79
CA ALA A 364 -2.94 0.55 39.87
C ALA A 364 -2.00 0.31 38.68
N LEU A 365 -1.82 -0.94 38.26
CA LEU A 365 -1.03 -1.30 37.09
C LEU A 365 -1.65 -0.76 35.79
N HIS A 366 -2.98 -0.79 35.67
CA HIS A 366 -3.70 -0.22 34.53
C HIS A 366 -3.48 1.29 34.43
N LYS A 367 -3.62 2.03 35.53
CA LYS A 367 -3.34 3.47 35.58
C LYS A 367 -1.89 3.78 35.21
N LYS A 368 -0.93 2.97 35.67
CA LYS A 368 0.49 3.10 35.31
C LYS A 368 0.69 2.90 33.81
N ALA A 369 0.10 1.87 33.20
CA ALA A 369 0.19 1.61 31.77
C ALA A 369 -0.44 2.72 30.92
N GLN A 370 -1.59 3.25 31.32
CA GLN A 370 -2.24 4.39 30.66
C GLN A 370 -1.39 5.65 30.72
N GLY A 371 -0.81 5.97 31.88
CA GLY A 371 0.09 7.11 32.03
C GLY A 371 1.31 7.01 31.11
N THR A 372 1.93 5.83 31.03
CA THR A 372 3.06 5.58 30.11
C THR A 372 2.64 5.69 28.64
N ALA A 373 1.44 5.21 28.28
CA ALA A 373 0.95 5.26 26.90
C ALA A 373 0.62 6.69 26.44
N HIS A 374 0.11 7.51 27.36
CA HIS A 374 -0.17 8.92 27.11
C HIS A 374 1.14 9.67 26.84
N LEU A 375 2.11 9.54 27.75
CA LEU A 375 3.43 10.17 27.62
C LEU A 375 4.16 9.77 26.33
N LEU A 376 4.09 8.49 25.94
CA LEU A 376 4.66 8.01 24.67
C LEU A 376 3.97 8.64 23.45
N SER A 377 2.64 8.83 23.51
CA SER A 377 1.87 9.46 22.44
C SER A 377 2.21 10.95 22.32
N ASP A 378 2.39 11.64 23.45
CA ASP A 378 2.81 13.05 23.48
C ASP A 378 4.21 13.24 22.88
N LEU A 379 5.15 12.34 23.21
CA LEU A 379 6.49 12.35 22.63
C LEU A 379 6.49 12.09 21.11
N LEU A 380 5.69 11.13 20.64
CA LEU A 380 5.51 10.86 19.21
C LEU A 380 4.89 12.07 18.49
N ASN A 381 3.91 12.75 19.10
CA ASN A 381 3.31 13.95 18.54
C ASN A 381 4.33 15.10 18.46
N TYR A 382 5.19 15.25 19.48
CA TYR A 382 6.27 16.23 19.49
C TYR A 382 7.27 15.98 18.35
N GLU A 383 7.72 14.73 18.15
CA GLU A 383 8.64 14.36 17.07
C GLU A 383 8.01 14.56 15.67
N ASN A 384 6.74 14.20 15.50
CA ASN A 384 6.01 14.44 14.25
C ASN A 384 5.87 15.93 13.95
N ALA A 385 5.60 16.76 14.97
CA ALA A 385 5.53 18.22 14.82
C ALA A 385 6.89 18.83 14.43
N GLN A 386 8.00 18.30 14.97
CA GLN A 386 9.37 18.67 14.60
C GLN A 386 9.67 18.36 13.13
N ILE A 387 9.36 17.14 12.68
CA ILE A 387 9.56 16.72 11.29
C ILE A 387 8.71 17.59 10.35
N ALA A 388 7.45 17.88 10.72
CA ALA A 388 6.57 18.74 9.95
C ALA A 388 7.13 20.17 9.83
N HIS A 389 7.62 20.76 10.93
CA HIS A 389 8.22 22.09 10.93
C HIS A 389 9.51 22.16 10.09
N HIS A 390 10.37 21.12 10.15
CA HIS A 390 11.57 21.06 9.31
C HIS A 390 11.24 20.94 7.81
N ASN A 391 10.20 20.17 7.48
CA ASN A 391 9.70 20.04 6.11
C ASN A 391 9.09 21.36 5.61
N GLU A 392 8.31 22.06 6.45
CA GLU A 392 7.72 23.36 6.10
C GLU A 392 8.81 24.41 5.83
N LYS A 393 9.85 24.47 6.68
CA LYS A 393 10.98 25.38 6.48
C LYS A 393 11.72 25.08 5.16
N SER A 394 11.99 23.81 4.89
CA SER A 394 12.66 23.38 3.65
C SER A 394 11.81 23.69 2.40
N LEU A 395 10.49 23.52 2.47
CA LEU A 395 9.56 23.88 1.41
C LEU A 395 9.52 25.40 1.17
N ASN A 396 9.52 26.19 2.23
CA ASN A 396 9.55 27.65 2.15
C ASN A 396 10.87 28.17 1.54
N ASP A 397 12.00 27.57 1.89
CA ASP A 397 13.30 27.91 1.31
C ASP A 397 13.34 27.58 -0.19
N LEU A 398 12.82 26.41 -0.60
CA LEU A 398 12.67 26.03 -2.01
C LEU A 398 11.71 26.96 -2.78
N ALA A 399 10.60 27.36 -2.17
CA ALA A 399 9.64 28.28 -2.78
C ALA A 399 10.25 29.69 -2.97
N LYS A 400 11.08 30.13 -2.03
CA LYS A 400 11.79 31.41 -2.12
C LYS A 400 12.84 31.39 -3.23
N GLU A 401 13.62 30.31 -3.34
CA GLU A 401 14.63 30.13 -4.39
C GLU A 401 13.97 30.09 -5.78
N SER A 402 12.86 29.36 -5.94
CA SER A 402 12.07 29.34 -7.17
C SER A 402 11.51 30.72 -7.54
N LYS A 403 11.05 31.50 -6.56
CA LYS A 403 10.56 32.87 -6.79
C LYS A 403 11.68 33.81 -7.23
N GLU A 404 12.88 33.68 -6.67
CA GLU A 404 14.06 34.44 -7.07
C GLU A 404 14.50 34.08 -8.50
N GLU A 405 14.57 32.79 -8.85
CA GLU A 405 14.86 32.35 -10.22
C GLU A 405 13.85 32.89 -11.23
N ASN A 406 12.56 32.79 -10.93
CA ASN A 406 11.49 33.30 -11.79
C ASN A 406 11.58 34.83 -11.99
N SER A 407 11.99 35.58 -10.96
CA SER A 407 12.18 37.03 -11.07
C SER A 407 13.36 37.40 -11.97
N LYS A 408 14.47 36.67 -11.87
CA LYS A 408 15.66 36.83 -12.72
C LYS A 408 15.32 36.49 -14.17
N MET A 409 14.55 35.41 -14.39
CA MET A 409 14.05 35.04 -15.72
C MET A 409 13.19 36.14 -16.34
N ARG A 410 12.25 36.71 -15.57
CA ARG A 410 11.38 37.80 -16.05
C ARG A 410 12.17 39.03 -16.50
N ILE A 411 13.19 39.42 -15.75
CA ILE A 411 14.07 40.56 -16.10
C ILE A 411 14.88 40.26 -17.37
N LEU A 412 15.35 39.02 -17.54
CA LEU A 412 16.07 38.60 -18.74
C LEU A 412 15.16 38.64 -19.98
N THR A 413 13.91 38.20 -19.85
CA THR A 413 12.91 38.25 -20.93
C THR A 413 12.54 39.69 -21.31
N GLU A 414 12.40 40.60 -20.34
CA GLU A 414 12.10 42.00 -20.62
C GLU A 414 13.27 42.73 -21.30
N ARG A 415 14.52 42.44 -20.90
CA ARG A 415 15.71 42.98 -21.60
C ARG A 415 15.78 42.49 -23.04
N SER A 416 15.58 41.19 -23.25
CA SER A 416 15.59 40.61 -24.60
C SER A 416 14.52 41.22 -25.52
N SER A 417 13.33 41.54 -24.98
CA SER A 417 12.27 42.20 -25.77
C SER A 417 12.61 43.65 -26.13
N ARG A 418 13.26 44.40 -25.22
CA ARG A 418 13.73 45.77 -25.49
C ARG A 418 14.86 45.81 -26.52
N ASP A 419 15.80 44.88 -26.45
CA ASP A 419 16.88 44.76 -27.43
C ASP A 419 16.31 44.49 -28.84
N ALA A 420 15.29 43.62 -28.92
CA ALA A 420 14.58 43.38 -30.18
C ALA A 420 13.84 44.63 -30.71
N ALA A 421 13.31 45.48 -29.83
CA ALA A 421 12.68 46.74 -30.23
C ALA A 421 13.70 47.79 -30.70
N ALA A 422 14.86 47.89 -30.04
CA ALA A 422 15.93 48.81 -30.43
C ALA A 422 16.52 48.47 -31.81
N VAL A 423 16.73 47.18 -32.10
CA VAL A 423 17.18 46.71 -33.41
C VAL A 423 16.18 47.10 -34.51
N LYS A 424 14.87 46.96 -34.26
CA LYS A 424 13.82 47.40 -35.21
C LYS A 424 13.87 48.90 -35.49
N ILE A 425 14.06 49.74 -34.47
CA ILE A 425 14.16 51.20 -34.65
C ILE A 425 15.38 51.59 -35.49
N LEU A 426 16.54 50.97 -35.23
CA LEU A 426 17.77 51.23 -35.99
C LEU A 426 17.64 50.84 -37.47
N THR A 427 16.94 49.73 -37.76
CA THR A 427 16.67 49.32 -39.14
C THR A 427 15.76 50.29 -39.89
N VAL A 428 14.80 50.92 -39.21
CA VAL A 428 13.91 51.94 -39.84
C VAL A 428 14.70 53.21 -40.17
N ILE A 429 15.56 53.67 -39.25
CA ILE A 429 16.39 54.86 -39.48
C ILE A 429 17.33 54.62 -40.67
N THR A 430 18.02 53.48 -40.72
CA THR A 430 18.92 53.14 -41.83
C THR A 430 18.20 53.03 -43.18
N LEU A 431 16.99 52.48 -43.22
CA LEU A 431 16.15 52.41 -44.43
C LEU A 431 15.74 53.78 -44.98
N ILE A 432 15.57 54.79 -44.13
CA ILE A 432 15.24 56.17 -44.55
C ILE A 432 16.50 56.89 -45.04
N TYR A 433 17.62 56.71 -44.36
CA TYR A 433 18.85 57.45 -44.66
C TYR A 433 19.59 56.91 -45.88
N LEU A 434 19.57 55.59 -46.13
CA LEU A 434 20.35 54.95 -47.20
C LEU A 434 19.99 55.48 -48.60
N PRO A 435 18.71 55.60 -49.01
CA PRO A 435 18.36 56.15 -50.32
C PRO A 435 18.71 57.63 -50.45
N MET A 436 18.50 58.41 -49.38
CA MET A 436 18.88 59.82 -49.33
C MET A 436 20.39 60.02 -49.51
N THR A 437 21.21 59.19 -48.85
CA THR A 437 22.68 59.25 -48.98
C THR A 437 23.16 58.83 -50.37
N VAL A 438 22.53 57.83 -50.99
CA VAL A 438 22.85 57.41 -52.36
C VAL A 438 22.53 58.53 -53.37
N VAL A 439 21.38 59.20 -53.24
CA VAL A 439 21.01 60.33 -54.09
C VAL A 439 21.95 61.52 -53.87
N LEU A 440 22.29 61.83 -52.62
CA LEU A 440 23.26 62.88 -52.28
C LEU A 440 24.63 62.62 -52.91
N ASN A 441 25.15 61.39 -52.85
CA ASN A 441 26.42 61.03 -53.46
C ASN A 441 26.40 61.07 -54.99
N PHE A 442 25.28 60.69 -55.62
CA PHE A 442 25.15 60.72 -57.08
C PHE A 442 25.14 62.15 -57.64
N PHE A 443 24.64 63.11 -56.87
CA PHE A 443 24.54 64.52 -57.24
C PHE A 443 25.66 65.39 -56.63
N SER A 444 26.49 64.82 -55.76
CA SER A 444 27.62 65.49 -55.08
C SER A 444 28.77 65.90 -56.01
N THR A 445 28.79 65.48 -57.28
CA THR A 445 29.98 65.72 -58.11
C THR A 445 30.05 67.07 -58.81
N GLN A 446 28.94 67.80 -59.09
CA GLN A 446 29.03 69.11 -59.81
C GLN A 446 27.87 70.12 -59.57
N LEU A 447 27.19 70.13 -58.42
CA LEU A 447 25.96 70.95 -58.25
C LEU A 447 26.14 72.35 -57.64
N ILE A 448 27.36 72.75 -57.27
CA ILE A 448 27.66 74.10 -56.77
C ILE A 448 28.86 74.64 -57.53
N HIS A 449 28.62 75.55 -58.47
CA HIS A 449 29.67 76.40 -59.03
C HIS A 449 29.62 77.77 -58.34
N VAL A 450 30.76 78.17 -57.79
CA VAL A 450 30.98 79.50 -57.22
C VAL A 450 31.73 80.31 -58.27
N ASP A 451 31.10 81.33 -58.84
CA ASP A 451 31.77 82.25 -59.74
C ASP A 451 32.72 83.17 -58.94
N ASP A 452 33.77 83.71 -59.61
CA ASP A 452 34.86 84.53 -59.03
C ASP A 452 34.40 85.79 -58.27
N PHE A 453 33.10 86.13 -58.29
CA PHE A 453 32.48 87.22 -57.54
C PHE A 453 31.69 86.76 -56.29
N GLY A 454 31.81 85.50 -55.88
CA GLY A 454 31.25 84.99 -54.63
C GLY A 454 29.73 84.78 -54.63
N ARG A 455 29.09 84.66 -55.79
CA ARG A 455 27.67 84.30 -55.90
C ARG A 455 27.50 82.80 -56.15
N ILE A 456 26.83 82.14 -55.23
CA ILE A 456 26.46 80.72 -55.32
C ILE A 456 25.26 80.62 -56.28
N SER A 457 25.45 80.02 -57.46
CA SER A 457 24.33 79.73 -58.37
C SER A 457 23.92 78.26 -58.27
N ILE A 458 22.67 78.02 -57.85
CA ILE A 458 22.07 76.69 -57.84
C ILE A 458 21.41 76.49 -59.21
N ILE A 459 21.75 75.40 -59.90
CA ILE A 459 21.22 75.11 -61.24
C ILE A 459 19.67 75.01 -61.16
N PRO A 460 18.89 75.66 -62.06
CA PRO A 460 17.42 75.69 -62.02
C PRO A 460 16.73 74.31 -62.11
N GLN A 461 17.48 73.26 -62.43
CA GLN A 461 17.02 71.87 -62.54
C GLN A 461 17.08 71.09 -61.21
N SER A 462 17.44 71.74 -60.11
CA SER A 462 17.52 71.14 -58.76
C SER A 462 16.18 70.57 -58.23
N TRP A 463 15.03 70.93 -58.82
CA TRP A 463 13.74 70.31 -58.52
C TRP A 463 13.66 68.83 -58.89
N TRP A 464 14.50 68.34 -59.82
CA TRP A 464 14.61 66.91 -60.13
C TRP A 464 15.02 66.07 -58.92
N PHE A 465 15.75 66.65 -57.94
CA PHE A 465 16.05 65.97 -56.68
C PHE A 465 14.77 65.59 -55.93
N VAL A 466 13.84 66.54 -55.79
CA VAL A 466 12.57 66.32 -55.11
C VAL A 466 11.69 65.36 -55.90
N VAL A 467 11.70 65.49 -57.24
CA VAL A 467 10.87 64.66 -58.14
C VAL A 467 11.39 63.24 -58.31
N ILE A 468 12.68 62.98 -58.06
CA ILE A 468 13.21 61.61 -58.05
C ILE A 468 13.18 61.04 -56.63
N ALA A 469 13.60 61.81 -55.62
CA ALA A 469 13.69 61.32 -54.24
C ALA A 469 12.32 61.01 -53.63
N ILE A 470 11.28 61.82 -53.85
CA ILE A 470 9.95 61.55 -53.27
C ILE A 470 9.35 60.25 -53.83
N PRO A 471 9.29 60.03 -55.16
CA PRO A 471 8.80 58.77 -55.71
C PRO A 471 9.70 57.59 -55.36
N LEU A 472 11.02 57.75 -55.30
CA LEU A 472 11.91 56.66 -54.87
C LEU A 472 11.63 56.29 -53.42
N THR A 473 11.45 57.27 -52.53
CA THR A 473 11.14 57.05 -51.10
C THR A 473 9.76 56.45 -50.91
N ILE A 474 8.76 56.87 -51.69
CA ILE A 474 7.44 56.27 -51.72
C ILE A 474 7.53 54.84 -52.28
N ALA A 475 8.36 54.59 -53.29
CA ALA A 475 8.60 53.25 -53.83
C ALA A 475 9.32 52.35 -52.81
N THR A 476 10.31 52.85 -52.05
CA THR A 476 10.93 52.08 -50.95
C THR A 476 9.92 51.80 -49.85
N PHE A 477 9.07 52.76 -49.49
CA PHE A 477 7.99 52.54 -48.51
C PHE A 477 6.91 51.61 -49.04
N ALA A 478 6.61 51.65 -50.33
CA ALA A 478 5.64 50.77 -50.98
C ALA A 478 6.21 49.35 -51.12
N ILE A 479 7.48 49.19 -51.48
CA ILE A 479 8.20 47.91 -51.49
C ILE A 479 8.32 47.38 -50.07
N TRP A 480 8.60 48.22 -49.07
CA TRP A 480 8.62 47.82 -47.66
C TRP A 480 7.23 47.45 -47.15
N LYS A 481 6.18 48.19 -47.49
CA LYS A 481 4.79 47.88 -47.11
C LYS A 481 4.27 46.66 -47.86
N LEU A 482 4.67 46.45 -49.11
CA LEU A 482 4.44 45.24 -49.89
C LEU A 482 5.23 44.07 -49.31
N TRP A 483 6.46 44.26 -48.88
CA TRP A 483 7.27 43.24 -48.19
C TRP A 483 6.69 42.93 -46.82
N LEU A 484 6.22 43.92 -46.05
CA LEU A 484 5.61 43.75 -44.73
C LEU A 484 4.25 43.05 -44.84
N SER A 485 3.41 43.47 -45.80
CA SER A 485 2.13 42.80 -46.09
C SER A 485 2.33 41.44 -46.76
N TYR A 486 3.40 41.24 -47.52
CA TYR A 486 3.84 39.93 -48.01
C TYR A 486 4.37 39.06 -46.87
N THR A 487 5.09 39.59 -45.87
CA THR A 487 5.56 38.82 -44.71
C THR A 487 4.43 38.50 -43.74
N MET A 488 3.44 39.39 -43.58
CA MET A 488 2.23 39.15 -42.78
C MET A 488 1.29 38.15 -43.48
N ARG A 489 1.06 38.29 -44.80
CA ARG A 489 0.34 37.28 -45.60
C ARG A 489 1.15 36.01 -45.80
N ALA A 490 2.48 36.07 -45.71
CA ALA A 490 3.35 34.91 -45.62
C ALA A 490 3.37 34.36 -44.20
N GLN A 491 2.91 35.05 -43.16
CA GLN A 491 2.67 34.48 -41.82
C GLN A 491 1.32 33.77 -41.76
N GLU A 492 0.27 34.31 -42.41
CA GLU A 492 -1.01 33.62 -42.60
C GLU A 492 -0.91 32.48 -43.62
N ARG A 493 -0.09 32.65 -44.67
CA ARG A 493 0.35 31.54 -45.50
C ARG A 493 1.34 30.67 -44.74
N LYS A 494 2.21 31.10 -43.82
CA LYS A 494 3.07 30.21 -42.99
C LYS A 494 2.29 29.44 -41.92
N ALA A 495 1.08 29.86 -41.55
CA ALA A 495 0.15 28.98 -40.83
C ALA A 495 -0.38 27.83 -41.73
N SER A 496 -0.22 27.93 -43.05
CA SER A 496 -0.63 26.94 -44.06
C SER A 496 0.48 26.47 -45.05
N HIS A 497 1.71 27.00 -44.95
CA HIS A 497 2.92 26.84 -45.81
C HIS A 497 4.20 27.04 -44.97
N GLY A 498 4.13 27.13 -43.63
CA GLY A 498 5.26 27.34 -42.71
C GLY A 498 6.16 26.13 -42.54
N PHE A 499 6.10 25.25 -43.52
CA PHE A 499 6.91 24.06 -43.68
C PHE A 499 8.10 24.27 -44.63
N ALA A 500 8.29 25.46 -45.23
CA ALA A 500 9.17 25.59 -46.41
C ALA A 500 10.34 26.59 -46.34
N GLU A 501 10.52 27.43 -45.29
CA GLU A 501 11.44 28.58 -45.44
C GLU A 501 12.32 28.94 -44.23
N GLU A 502 12.74 27.95 -43.44
CA GLU A 502 13.82 28.12 -42.44
C GLU A 502 15.07 27.28 -42.78
N LYS A 503 15.26 27.01 -44.08
CA LYS A 503 16.40 26.26 -44.61
C LYS A 503 17.56 27.14 -45.12
N THR A 504 17.53 28.46 -44.88
CA THR A 504 18.39 29.41 -45.63
C THR A 504 19.20 30.37 -44.76
N ILE A 505 19.79 29.91 -43.64
CA ILE A 505 20.91 30.62 -42.98
C ILE A 505 22.16 29.71 -42.87
N GLY A 506 22.28 28.74 -43.79
CA GLY A 506 23.47 27.90 -43.95
C GLY A 506 24.02 27.89 -45.38
N ARG A 507 23.61 28.80 -46.27
CA ARG A 507 24.14 28.86 -47.65
C ARG A 507 25.32 29.82 -47.77
N HIS A 508 26.43 29.44 -47.15
CA HIS A 508 27.74 29.80 -47.67
C HIS A 508 28.56 28.52 -47.84
N LEU A 509 28.76 28.16 -49.12
CA LEU A 509 29.65 27.11 -49.63
C LEU A 509 29.35 25.67 -49.16
N PHE A 510 28.37 25.02 -49.80
CA PHE A 510 28.21 23.57 -49.68
C PHE A 510 28.36 22.88 -51.04
N PHE A 511 29.44 22.11 -51.17
CA PHE A 511 29.54 21.06 -52.17
C PHE A 511 28.38 20.06 -51.96
N ASP A 512 27.68 19.73 -53.04
CA ASP A 512 26.48 18.91 -53.03
C ASP A 512 26.82 17.43 -52.81
N TYR A 513 26.61 16.95 -51.57
CA TYR A 513 26.77 15.55 -51.18
C TYR A 513 25.44 14.77 -51.21
N GLY A 514 24.31 15.39 -51.57
CA GLY A 514 22.95 14.80 -51.57
C GLY A 514 22.39 14.38 -50.21
N VAL A 515 23.23 13.92 -49.27
CA VAL A 515 22.79 13.36 -47.97
C VAL A 515 22.54 14.45 -46.92
N THR A 516 23.26 15.57 -46.95
CA THR A 516 23.19 16.61 -45.92
C THR A 516 21.94 17.48 -45.99
N GLU A 517 21.56 17.94 -47.19
CA GLU A 517 20.33 18.72 -47.36
C GLU A 517 19.10 17.86 -47.02
N ASP A 518 19.11 16.58 -47.43
CA ASP A 518 18.06 15.61 -47.09
C ASP A 518 17.95 15.36 -45.58
N LEU A 519 19.08 15.25 -44.86
CA LEU A 519 19.10 14.98 -43.42
C LEU A 519 18.46 16.11 -42.60
N SER A 520 18.69 17.37 -42.98
CA SER A 520 18.09 18.53 -42.30
C SER A 520 16.57 18.63 -42.48
N GLU A 521 15.99 18.09 -43.57
CA GLU A 521 14.54 18.10 -43.80
C GLU A 521 13.80 17.02 -43.02
N VAL A 522 14.47 15.90 -42.74
CA VAL A 522 13.84 14.76 -42.06
C VAL A 522 13.95 14.83 -40.54
N GLN A 523 14.73 15.77 -40.01
CA GLN A 523 14.91 15.97 -38.58
C GLN A 523 13.65 16.56 -37.94
N ILE A 524 13.26 16.00 -36.80
CA ILE A 524 12.08 16.42 -36.04
C ILE A 524 12.55 17.05 -34.74
N GLU A 525 12.05 18.25 -34.43
CA GLU A 525 12.40 18.97 -33.20
C GLU A 525 11.71 18.35 -31.97
N TRP A 526 12.48 18.07 -30.92
CA TRP A 526 11.95 17.73 -29.60
C TRP A 526 12.92 18.14 -28.46
N PRO A 527 12.42 18.78 -27.38
CA PRO A 527 11.07 19.32 -27.24
C PRO A 527 10.85 20.49 -28.23
N LYS A 528 9.59 20.74 -28.61
CA LYS A 528 9.25 21.85 -29.53
C LYS A 528 9.75 23.19 -28.98
N GLY A 529 10.43 23.98 -29.79
CA GLY A 529 11.07 25.23 -29.38
C GLY A 529 12.35 25.05 -28.53
N GLY A 530 12.80 23.81 -28.33
CA GLY A 530 14.01 23.47 -27.58
C GLY A 530 15.29 23.47 -28.41
N ASN A 531 15.20 23.62 -29.74
CA ASN A 531 16.31 23.60 -30.69
C ASN A 531 17.17 22.33 -30.59
N ARG A 532 16.52 21.21 -30.30
CA ARG A 532 17.10 19.86 -30.30
C ARG A 532 16.30 19.01 -31.27
N PHE A 533 16.98 18.22 -32.08
CA PHE A 533 16.34 17.44 -33.14
C PHE A 533 16.65 15.97 -32.97
N PHE A 534 15.78 15.10 -33.46
CA PHE A 534 16.11 13.70 -33.69
C PHE A 534 15.86 13.32 -35.15
N THR A 535 16.63 12.36 -35.63
CA THR A 535 16.49 11.81 -36.97
C THR A 535 15.78 10.46 -36.89
N PRO A 536 14.58 10.31 -37.50
CA PRO A 536 13.87 9.04 -37.50
C PRO A 536 14.68 7.90 -38.11
N VAL A 537 14.72 6.71 -37.46
CA VAL A 537 15.57 5.58 -37.91
C VAL A 537 15.23 5.08 -39.31
N ASN A 538 13.95 5.09 -39.72
CA ASN A 538 13.56 4.73 -41.08
C ASN A 538 14.12 5.73 -42.11
N ARG A 539 14.01 7.04 -41.83
CA ARG A 539 14.55 8.09 -42.68
C ARG A 539 16.07 8.03 -42.77
N LEU A 540 16.74 7.80 -41.65
CA LEU A 540 18.20 7.58 -41.63
C LEU A 540 18.60 6.42 -42.57
N ASN A 541 17.85 5.31 -42.54
CA ASN A 541 18.12 4.17 -43.40
C ASN A 541 17.81 4.42 -44.89
N GLU A 542 16.82 5.27 -45.20
CA GLU A 542 16.50 5.72 -46.57
C GLU A 542 17.57 6.67 -47.12
N LEU A 543 18.19 7.47 -46.27
CA LEU A 543 19.21 8.46 -46.66
C LEU A 543 20.63 7.88 -46.70
N VAL A 544 20.95 6.97 -45.79
CA VAL A 544 22.26 6.29 -45.74
C VAL A 544 22.14 4.95 -46.44
N THR A 545 22.18 5.00 -47.77
CA THR A 545 22.19 3.83 -48.67
C THR A 545 23.58 3.63 -49.28
N PRO A 546 23.93 2.41 -49.76
CA PRO A 546 25.22 2.16 -50.39
C PRO A 546 25.56 3.16 -51.50
N PHE A 547 24.59 3.44 -52.38
CA PHE A 547 24.76 4.38 -53.49
C PHE A 547 25.02 5.82 -53.03
N LYS A 548 24.25 6.33 -52.06
CA LYS A 548 24.44 7.69 -51.52
C LYS A 548 25.75 7.82 -50.75
N VAL A 549 26.17 6.77 -50.03
CA VAL A 549 27.46 6.72 -49.31
C VAL A 549 28.62 6.72 -50.30
N GLU A 550 28.58 5.93 -51.37
CA GLU A 550 29.63 5.92 -52.40
C GLU A 550 29.80 7.30 -53.04
N LYS A 551 28.70 7.93 -53.46
CA LYS A 551 28.73 9.27 -54.05
C LYS A 551 29.31 10.31 -53.08
N ALA A 552 28.92 10.23 -51.81
CA ALA A 552 29.46 11.12 -50.78
C ALA A 552 30.97 10.92 -50.57
N LEU A 553 31.43 9.67 -50.46
CA LEU A 553 32.86 9.35 -50.30
C LEU A 553 33.69 9.78 -51.52
N GLN A 554 33.19 9.58 -52.74
CA GLN A 554 33.84 10.02 -53.97
C GLN A 554 34.03 11.55 -54.00
N ASN A 555 33.05 12.31 -53.51
CA ASN A 555 33.13 13.76 -53.45
C ASN A 555 34.10 14.24 -52.36
N ILE A 556 34.14 13.58 -51.18
CA ILE A 556 35.03 13.97 -50.06
C ILE A 556 36.48 13.55 -50.35
N TYR A 557 36.65 12.38 -50.97
CA TYR A 557 37.94 11.75 -51.25
C TYR A 557 38.04 11.39 -52.75
N PRO A 558 38.30 12.36 -53.64
CA PRO A 558 38.38 12.12 -55.10
C PRO A 558 39.38 11.04 -55.50
N GLN A 559 40.41 10.81 -54.68
CA GLN A 559 41.38 9.72 -54.88
C GLN A 559 40.74 8.32 -54.85
N MET A 560 39.64 8.13 -54.14
CA MET A 560 38.92 6.85 -54.04
C MET A 560 38.16 6.50 -55.33
N ILE A 561 37.97 7.45 -56.26
CA ILE A 561 37.34 7.19 -57.56
C ILE A 561 38.14 6.14 -58.36
N LYS A 562 39.47 6.11 -58.19
CA LYS A 562 40.36 5.18 -58.89
C LYS A 562 40.48 3.81 -58.22
N ASP A 563 40.10 3.68 -56.95
CA ASP A 563 40.19 2.44 -56.17
C ASP A 563 38.80 1.94 -55.77
N THR A 564 38.19 1.19 -56.69
CA THR A 564 36.82 0.68 -56.52
C THR A 564 36.71 -0.31 -55.36
N LYS A 565 37.79 -1.05 -55.04
CA LYS A 565 37.79 -2.02 -53.92
C LYS A 565 37.79 -1.30 -52.58
N LEU A 566 38.61 -0.25 -52.46
CA LEU A 566 38.63 0.59 -51.27
C LEU A 566 37.27 1.27 -51.07
N LEU A 567 36.71 1.91 -52.11
CA LEU A 567 35.40 2.55 -52.03
C LEU A 567 34.30 1.56 -51.57
N GLN A 568 34.27 0.36 -52.15
CA GLN A 568 33.29 -0.66 -51.79
C GLN A 568 33.48 -1.17 -50.35
N HIS A 569 34.72 -1.27 -49.87
CA HIS A 569 35.03 -1.62 -48.48
C HIS A 569 34.45 -0.60 -47.50
N TYR A 570 34.76 0.70 -47.65
CA TYR A 570 34.25 1.75 -46.76
C TYR A 570 32.72 1.84 -46.82
N THR A 571 32.12 1.77 -48.01
CA THR A 571 30.65 1.76 -48.17
C THR A 571 30.01 0.60 -47.43
N THR A 572 30.60 -0.59 -47.50
CA THR A 572 30.09 -1.79 -46.82
C THR A 572 30.21 -1.64 -45.30
N VAL A 573 31.35 -1.16 -44.79
CA VAL A 573 31.56 -0.93 -43.35
C VAL A 573 30.58 0.11 -42.82
N ILE A 574 30.42 1.23 -43.52
CA ILE A 574 29.50 2.32 -43.13
C ILE A 574 28.05 1.82 -43.09
N ASN A 575 27.58 1.17 -44.16
CA ASN A 575 26.19 0.71 -44.23
C ASN A 575 25.86 -0.43 -43.26
N SER A 576 26.86 -1.21 -42.84
CA SER A 576 26.64 -2.33 -41.93
C SER A 576 26.80 -1.97 -40.45
N ARG A 577 27.67 -1.00 -40.10
CA ARG A 577 28.05 -0.74 -38.70
C ARG A 577 28.04 0.72 -38.26
N SER A 578 28.03 1.69 -39.17
CA SER A 578 28.32 3.10 -38.85
C SER A 578 27.37 4.09 -39.52
N LYS A 579 26.08 3.75 -39.66
CA LYS A 579 25.10 4.61 -40.34
C LYS A 579 24.82 5.90 -39.55
N ARG A 580 24.67 5.81 -38.23
CA ARG A 580 24.44 6.98 -37.36
C ARG A 580 25.70 7.85 -37.30
N MET A 581 26.88 7.22 -37.16
CA MET A 581 28.18 7.89 -37.16
C MET A 581 28.43 8.63 -38.49
N PHE A 582 28.16 7.98 -39.62
CA PHE A 582 28.31 8.61 -40.94
C PHE A 582 27.38 9.81 -41.10
N ALA A 583 26.10 9.68 -40.73
CA ALA A 583 25.15 10.78 -40.79
C ALA A 583 25.53 11.95 -39.87
N LEU A 584 26.10 11.67 -38.70
CA LEU A 584 26.66 12.67 -37.79
C LEU A 584 27.83 13.40 -38.46
N LEU A 585 28.83 12.67 -38.94
CA LEU A 585 30.06 13.24 -39.51
C LEU A 585 29.78 14.06 -40.77
N ILE A 586 28.82 13.63 -41.59
CA ILE A 586 28.48 14.34 -42.82
C ILE A 586 27.68 15.63 -42.57
N SER A 587 26.83 15.62 -41.54
CA SER A 587 25.98 16.74 -41.13
C SER A 587 26.72 17.88 -40.42
N GLY A 588 27.92 17.64 -39.88
CA GLY A 588 28.69 18.65 -39.15
C GLY A 588 29.64 19.50 -40.02
N GLU A 589 30.61 20.15 -39.38
CA GLU A 589 31.61 20.99 -40.05
C GLU A 589 32.50 20.19 -41.03
N GLU A 590 33.19 20.88 -41.94
CA GLU A 590 34.06 20.27 -42.95
C GLU A 590 35.11 19.30 -42.35
N ARG A 591 35.60 19.60 -41.14
CA ARG A 591 36.56 18.73 -40.45
C ARG A 591 35.99 17.36 -40.09
N PHE A 592 34.70 17.27 -39.77
CA PHE A 592 34.06 16.00 -39.43
C PHE A 592 34.00 15.10 -40.66
N ARG A 593 33.73 15.68 -41.84
CA ARG A 593 33.74 14.98 -43.13
C ARG A 593 35.12 14.40 -43.45
N LYS A 594 36.18 15.17 -43.22
CA LYS A 594 37.57 14.70 -43.43
C LYS A 594 37.98 13.61 -42.46
N ALA A 595 37.32 13.49 -41.31
CA ALA A 595 37.60 12.46 -40.30
C ALA A 595 36.89 11.11 -40.58
N ILE A 596 35.99 11.02 -41.57
CA ILE A 596 35.24 9.77 -41.87
C ILE A 596 36.19 8.59 -42.07
N GLN A 597 37.25 8.78 -42.86
CA GLN A 597 38.24 7.73 -43.10
C GLN A 597 38.90 7.27 -41.78
N SER A 598 39.37 8.22 -40.96
CA SER A 598 40.01 7.92 -39.68
C SER A 598 39.08 7.18 -38.72
N PHE A 599 37.79 7.53 -38.67
CA PHE A 599 36.81 6.84 -37.82
C PHE A 599 36.62 5.38 -38.25
N VAL A 600 36.54 5.13 -39.57
CA VAL A 600 36.41 3.77 -40.11
C VAL A 600 37.69 2.96 -39.87
N ASP A 601 38.86 3.55 -40.12
CA ASP A 601 40.17 2.88 -39.96
C ASP A 601 40.46 2.50 -38.50
N ASN A 602 40.03 3.34 -37.55
CA ASN A 602 40.15 3.08 -36.11
C ASN A 602 39.00 2.23 -35.55
N GLY A 603 38.11 1.71 -36.42
CA GLY A 603 37.02 0.83 -36.02
C GLY A 603 35.98 1.50 -35.11
N ILE A 604 35.79 2.81 -35.21
CA ILE A 604 34.77 3.56 -34.46
C ILE A 604 33.44 3.46 -35.21
N THR A 605 32.42 2.94 -34.52
CA THR A 605 31.13 2.55 -35.09
C THR A 605 29.95 3.16 -34.34
N ASP A 606 28.72 2.86 -34.78
CA ASP A 606 27.50 3.28 -34.09
C ASP A 606 27.41 2.75 -32.64
N LYS A 607 28.17 1.70 -32.28
CA LYS A 607 28.22 1.14 -30.92
C LYS A 607 29.00 2.01 -29.94
N ASP A 608 29.92 2.83 -30.44
CA ASP A 608 30.75 3.71 -29.60
C ASP A 608 30.02 5.00 -29.20
N LEU A 609 28.83 5.24 -29.76
CA LEU A 609 27.94 6.33 -29.39
C LEU A 609 27.08 5.94 -28.17
N PRO A 610 26.82 6.88 -27.22
CA PRO A 610 27.31 8.25 -27.17
C PRO A 610 28.73 8.35 -26.60
N PHE A 611 29.46 9.40 -26.98
CA PHE A 611 30.70 9.78 -26.30
C PHE A 611 30.39 10.63 -25.05
N SER A 612 31.12 10.38 -23.97
CA SER A 612 30.97 11.06 -22.68
C SER A 612 32.03 12.17 -22.51
N ARG A 613 31.65 13.26 -21.86
CA ARG A 613 32.57 14.34 -21.49
C ARG A 613 33.48 13.91 -20.34
N ALA A 614 34.78 14.20 -20.46
CA ALA A 614 35.74 14.17 -19.35
C ALA A 614 36.38 15.57 -19.22
N TRP A 615 36.33 16.14 -18.02
CA TRP A 615 36.68 17.55 -17.75
C TRP A 615 38.17 17.74 -17.43
N ASP A 616 38.67 18.94 -17.70
CA ASP A 616 40.00 19.40 -17.26
C ASP A 616 39.85 20.23 -15.96
N GLU A 617 40.58 19.90 -14.90
CA GLU A 617 40.54 20.64 -13.62
C GLU A 617 41.21 22.03 -13.70
N SER A 618 41.93 22.32 -14.78
CA SER A 618 42.72 23.56 -14.95
C SER A 618 42.26 24.48 -16.08
N GLU A 619 41.32 24.07 -16.94
CA GLU A 619 40.79 24.87 -18.04
C GLU A 619 39.28 24.64 -18.29
N THR A 620 38.64 25.55 -19.04
CA THR A 620 37.22 25.46 -19.45
C THR A 620 36.92 24.36 -20.49
N GLY A 621 37.85 23.43 -20.72
CA GLY A 621 37.81 22.43 -21.79
C GLY A 621 37.40 21.02 -21.34
N PHE A 622 36.99 20.17 -22.30
CA PHE A 622 36.72 18.75 -22.09
C PHE A 622 37.16 17.90 -23.28
N VAL A 623 37.46 16.62 -23.03
CA VAL A 623 37.67 15.59 -24.06
C VAL A 623 36.46 14.65 -24.15
N LEU A 624 36.32 13.98 -25.30
CA LEU A 624 35.25 13.01 -25.54
C LEU A 624 35.81 11.59 -25.51
N CYS A 625 35.35 10.80 -24.54
CA CYS A 625 35.76 9.41 -24.35
C CYS A 625 34.61 8.45 -24.69
N LYS A 626 34.94 7.19 -25.01
CA LYS A 626 33.93 6.14 -25.23
C LYS A 626 33.17 5.90 -23.93
N SER A 627 31.85 5.75 -23.99
CA SER A 627 31.00 5.62 -22.81
C SER A 627 31.32 4.40 -21.93
N GLU A 628 31.77 3.28 -22.52
CA GLU A 628 32.23 2.09 -21.77
C GLU A 628 33.54 2.32 -20.99
N HIS A 629 34.33 3.32 -21.39
CA HIS A 629 35.67 3.54 -20.85
C HIS A 629 35.66 3.99 -19.38
N GLN A 630 34.70 4.82 -18.96
CA GLN A 630 34.62 5.35 -17.59
C GLN A 630 34.43 4.26 -16.52
N LEU A 631 33.90 3.08 -16.89
CA LEU A 631 33.64 1.98 -15.96
C LEU A 631 34.82 1.02 -15.78
N THR A 632 35.74 0.98 -16.75
CA THR A 632 36.84 0.01 -16.81
C THR A 632 38.23 0.65 -16.71
N CYS A 633 38.30 1.98 -16.68
CA CYS A 633 39.54 2.73 -16.68
C CYS A 633 40.07 2.93 -15.25
N GLY A 634 41.27 2.42 -14.98
CA GLY A 634 41.99 2.62 -13.71
C GLY A 634 42.90 3.85 -13.67
N LEU A 635 42.85 4.73 -14.68
CA LEU A 635 43.60 5.99 -14.68
C LEU A 635 42.87 7.01 -13.80
N GLU A 636 43.62 7.68 -12.92
CA GLU A 636 43.11 8.79 -12.09
C GLU A 636 42.77 10.02 -12.94
N ASP A 637 43.45 10.21 -14.08
CA ASP A 637 43.21 11.31 -15.01
C ASP A 637 42.62 10.80 -16.34
N HIS A 638 41.32 11.01 -16.53
CA HIS A 638 40.61 10.61 -17.74
C HIS A 638 40.92 11.50 -18.97
N ARG A 639 41.82 12.48 -18.87
CA ARG A 639 42.26 13.32 -20.01
C ARG A 639 42.96 12.51 -21.11
N LEU A 640 43.68 11.45 -20.76
CA LEU A 640 44.38 10.56 -21.69
C LEU A 640 43.43 9.60 -22.44
N CYS A 641 42.16 9.61 -22.08
CA CYS A 641 41.17 8.64 -22.51
C CYS A 641 40.29 9.13 -23.66
N GLY A 642 40.51 10.37 -24.10
CA GLY A 642 39.81 10.93 -25.24
C GLY A 642 40.11 10.13 -26.51
N VAL A 643 39.10 9.97 -27.37
CA VAL A 643 39.29 9.36 -28.69
C VAL A 643 40.32 10.17 -29.46
N GLU A 644 41.47 9.58 -29.78
CA GLU A 644 42.66 10.25 -30.33
C GLU A 644 42.32 11.21 -31.49
N ILE A 645 41.46 10.76 -32.41
CA ILE A 645 40.99 11.53 -33.57
C ILE A 645 40.25 12.81 -33.15
N ILE A 646 39.44 12.75 -32.08
CA ILE A 646 38.60 13.85 -31.58
C ILE A 646 39.38 14.75 -30.60
N SER A 647 40.30 14.17 -29.83
CA SER A 647 41.12 14.88 -28.84
C SER A 647 41.93 16.02 -29.49
N GLY A 648 42.39 15.82 -30.74
CA GLY A 648 43.09 16.85 -31.52
C GLY A 648 42.20 18.00 -32.04
N TRP A 649 40.88 18.00 -31.79
CA TRP A 649 39.97 19.04 -32.27
C TRP A 649 39.87 20.22 -31.28
N PRO A 650 39.77 21.48 -31.77
CA PRO A 650 39.42 22.65 -30.97
C PRO A 650 38.16 22.44 -30.12
N GLN A 651 38.10 23.07 -28.95
CA GLN A 651 36.98 22.93 -28.01
C GLN A 651 35.62 23.24 -28.64
N ARG A 652 35.54 24.26 -29.53
CA ARG A 652 34.31 24.59 -30.28
C ARG A 652 33.78 23.39 -31.08
N GLN A 653 34.67 22.68 -31.77
CA GLN A 653 34.33 21.51 -32.58
C GLN A 653 33.92 20.31 -31.71
N ARG A 654 34.59 20.13 -30.56
CA ARG A 654 34.18 19.12 -29.56
C ARG A 654 32.79 19.41 -28.99
N ASN A 655 32.49 20.67 -28.68
CA ASN A 655 31.16 21.10 -28.22
C ASN A 655 30.08 20.83 -29.27
N GLU A 656 30.37 21.11 -30.54
CA GLU A 656 29.42 20.87 -31.63
C GLU A 656 29.19 19.38 -31.89
N PHE A 657 30.25 18.58 -31.94
CA PHE A 657 30.14 17.13 -32.08
C PHE A 657 29.36 16.51 -30.92
N ASP A 658 29.65 16.91 -29.69
CA ASP A 658 28.93 16.47 -28.49
C ASP A 658 27.45 16.87 -28.52
N ARG A 659 27.10 18.01 -29.11
CA ARG A 659 25.70 18.42 -29.29
C ARG A 659 24.99 17.60 -30.36
N ILE A 660 25.59 17.48 -31.55
CA ILE A 660 24.96 16.88 -32.73
C ILE A 660 24.85 15.35 -32.61
N GLN A 661 25.73 14.68 -31.85
CA GLN A 661 25.66 13.22 -31.68
C GLN A 661 24.29 12.75 -31.16
N TRP A 662 23.61 13.57 -30.36
CA TRP A 662 22.31 13.22 -29.78
C TRP A 662 21.19 13.23 -30.82
N PHE A 663 21.36 13.91 -31.97
CA PHE A 663 20.35 13.98 -33.02
C PHE A 663 20.16 12.64 -33.76
N PHE A 664 21.13 11.74 -33.63
CA PHE A 664 21.12 10.43 -34.28
C PHE A 664 20.94 9.28 -33.27
N GLN A 665 20.71 9.59 -32.00
CA GLN A 665 20.66 8.63 -30.90
C GLN A 665 19.29 8.49 -30.23
N ALA A 666 18.22 8.94 -30.89
CA ALA A 666 16.88 8.77 -30.35
C ALA A 666 16.57 7.28 -30.10
N PRO A 667 16.00 6.94 -28.91
CA PRO A 667 15.78 5.57 -28.50
C PRO A 667 14.77 4.84 -29.39
N GLU A 668 14.89 3.51 -29.44
CA GLU A 668 13.93 2.64 -30.13
C GLU A 668 13.23 1.76 -29.10
N PHE A 669 11.99 2.12 -28.75
CA PHE A 669 11.12 1.40 -27.83
C PHE A 669 10.57 0.11 -28.46
N ARG A 670 11.46 -0.88 -28.66
CA ARG A 670 11.11 -2.17 -29.24
C ARG A 670 10.90 -3.25 -28.19
N ARG A 671 9.75 -3.90 -28.24
CA ARG A 671 9.39 -5.09 -27.45
C ARG A 671 9.78 -6.36 -28.20
N ARG A 672 10.50 -7.28 -27.54
CA ARG A 672 10.91 -8.60 -28.06
C ARG A 672 10.25 -9.73 -27.27
N ARG A 673 9.71 -10.75 -27.96
CA ARG A 673 9.26 -12.05 -27.40
C ARG A 673 8.54 -11.98 -26.04
N GLY A 674 7.42 -11.24 -25.95
CA GLY A 674 6.54 -11.24 -24.78
C GLY A 674 7.07 -10.55 -23.50
N LYS A 675 8.38 -10.28 -23.38
CA LYS A 675 8.98 -9.54 -22.25
C LYS A 675 8.67 -8.05 -22.36
N ILE A 676 8.34 -7.41 -21.25
CA ILE A 676 8.19 -5.95 -21.18
C ILE A 676 9.58 -5.35 -20.96
N PRO A 677 10.05 -4.46 -21.85
CA PRO A 677 11.41 -3.92 -21.77
C PRO A 677 11.52 -2.79 -20.73
N HIS A 678 12.71 -2.69 -20.13
CA HIS A 678 13.16 -1.52 -19.37
C HIS A 678 14.31 -0.85 -20.14
N PHE A 679 14.23 0.47 -20.38
CA PHE A 679 15.25 1.23 -21.09
C PHE A 679 15.96 2.19 -20.15
N ASN A 680 17.26 2.01 -19.94
CA ASN A 680 18.06 2.98 -19.19
C ASN A 680 18.62 4.02 -20.19
N LEU A 681 18.08 5.24 -20.16
CA LEU A 681 18.36 6.26 -21.15
C LEU A 681 19.38 7.30 -20.65
N PRO A 682 20.35 7.71 -21.49
CA PRO A 682 21.28 8.79 -21.15
C PRO A 682 20.56 10.12 -20.90
N GLU A 683 21.14 10.97 -20.04
CA GLU A 683 20.49 12.23 -19.62
C GLU A 683 20.26 13.25 -20.75
N ASN A 684 21.10 13.22 -21.79
CA ASN A 684 21.08 14.14 -22.93
C ASN A 684 20.28 13.62 -24.13
N VAL A 685 19.68 12.44 -24.02
CA VAL A 685 18.95 11.83 -25.12
C VAL A 685 17.80 12.72 -25.62
N VAL A 686 17.60 12.76 -26.93
CA VAL A 686 16.45 13.40 -27.55
C VAL A 686 15.37 12.33 -27.75
N MET A 687 14.19 12.51 -27.15
CA MET A 687 13.11 11.54 -27.24
C MET A 687 12.46 11.58 -28.63
N PRO A 688 12.07 10.43 -29.19
CA PRO A 688 11.45 10.34 -30.51
C PRO A 688 9.95 10.68 -30.45
N PHE A 689 9.58 11.74 -29.73
CA PHE A 689 8.18 12.14 -29.59
C PHE A 689 7.81 13.13 -30.69
N THR A 690 6.76 12.82 -31.44
CA THR A 690 6.19 13.72 -32.45
C THR A 690 5.16 14.66 -31.86
N GLU A 691 4.49 14.22 -30.79
CA GLU A 691 3.56 14.99 -29.97
C GLU A 691 3.86 14.69 -28.51
N ASP A 692 3.98 15.73 -27.69
CA ASP A 692 4.28 15.63 -26.25
C ASP A 692 3.43 16.65 -25.51
N TYR A 693 2.60 16.15 -24.60
CA TYR A 693 1.61 16.94 -23.89
C TYR A 693 1.99 17.19 -22.42
N GLU A 694 3.25 16.98 -22.03
CA GLU A 694 3.72 17.22 -20.65
C GLU A 694 3.38 18.63 -20.15
N GLN A 695 3.47 19.65 -21.02
CA GLN A 695 3.20 21.05 -20.67
C GLN A 695 1.72 21.45 -20.86
N ASN A 696 0.87 20.55 -21.33
CA ASN A 696 -0.53 20.87 -21.60
C ASN A 696 -1.40 20.53 -20.39
N PRO A 697 -2.02 21.51 -19.70
CA PRO A 697 -2.78 21.27 -18.47
C PRO A 697 -4.01 20.36 -18.66
N ASN A 698 -4.55 20.26 -19.88
CA ASN A 698 -5.71 19.39 -20.16
C ASN A 698 -5.33 17.92 -20.31
N TRP A 699 -4.06 17.65 -20.62
CA TRP A 699 -3.55 16.30 -20.89
C TRP A 699 -2.55 15.83 -19.83
N PHE A 700 -2.18 16.73 -18.93
CA PHE A 700 -1.30 16.49 -17.81
C PHE A 700 -2.13 16.28 -16.54
N ARG A 701 -1.90 15.15 -15.87
CA ARG A 701 -2.58 14.80 -14.62
C ARG A 701 -1.53 14.56 -13.54
N THR A 702 -1.74 15.12 -12.36
CA THR A 702 -0.90 14.86 -11.19
C THR A 702 -1.73 14.10 -10.15
N GLY A 703 -1.24 12.93 -9.74
CA GLY A 703 -1.70 12.23 -8.54
C GLY A 703 -0.69 12.40 -7.41
N GLY A 704 -1.04 11.95 -6.20
CA GLY A 704 -0.18 12.09 -5.01
C GLY A 704 1.22 11.47 -5.14
N TYR A 705 1.42 10.59 -6.11
CA TYR A 705 2.64 9.80 -6.25
C TYR A 705 3.23 9.72 -7.66
N SER A 706 2.52 10.27 -8.66
CA SER A 706 2.94 10.19 -10.05
C SER A 706 2.32 11.30 -10.89
N GLN A 707 2.97 11.58 -12.01
CA GLN A 707 2.49 12.50 -13.03
C GLN A 707 2.24 11.72 -14.32
N VAL A 708 1.11 11.94 -14.98
CA VAL A 708 0.71 11.23 -16.18
C VAL A 708 0.41 12.21 -17.30
N TRP A 709 0.94 11.97 -18.49
CA TRP A 709 0.62 12.76 -19.68
C TRP A 709 0.61 11.91 -20.95
N ALA A 710 -0.01 12.44 -22.01
CA ALA A 710 -0.06 11.79 -23.31
C ALA A 710 1.16 12.11 -24.18
N VAL A 711 1.56 11.14 -25.01
CA VAL A 711 2.60 11.31 -26.05
C VAL A 711 2.27 10.52 -27.31
N ARG A 712 2.81 10.96 -28.45
CA ARG A 712 2.99 10.11 -29.63
C ARG A 712 4.46 9.89 -29.90
N ILE A 713 4.83 8.62 -29.98
CA ILE A 713 6.17 8.20 -30.35
C ILE A 713 6.20 8.01 -31.87
N HIS A 714 7.27 8.45 -32.52
CA HIS A 714 7.44 8.27 -33.96
C HIS A 714 7.35 6.77 -34.33
N PRO A 715 6.53 6.36 -35.34
CA PRO A 715 6.27 4.94 -35.62
C PRO A 715 7.51 4.08 -35.88
N ALA A 716 8.55 4.65 -36.49
CA ALA A 716 9.82 3.95 -36.73
C ALA A 716 10.63 3.65 -35.44
N HIS A 717 10.28 4.27 -34.32
CA HIS A 717 10.97 4.16 -33.03
C HIS A 717 10.24 3.28 -32.03
N HIS A 718 9.10 2.67 -32.36
CA HIS A 718 8.44 1.76 -31.43
C HIS A 718 7.61 0.69 -32.14
N ASN A 719 7.40 -0.43 -31.45
CA ASN A 719 6.42 -1.46 -31.83
C ASN A 719 5.51 -1.83 -30.65
N LEU A 720 5.35 -0.90 -29.70
CA LEU A 720 4.62 -1.14 -28.44
C LEU A 720 3.11 -1.34 -28.62
N LEU A 721 2.50 -0.60 -29.54
CA LEU A 721 1.08 -0.69 -29.88
C LEU A 721 0.91 -0.48 -31.40
N THR A 722 -0.03 -1.20 -31.98
CA THR A 722 -0.47 -0.99 -33.36
C THR A 722 -1.64 -0.02 -33.41
N SER A 723 -1.69 0.87 -34.40
CA SER A 723 -2.77 1.82 -34.58
C SER A 723 -3.11 1.96 -36.05
N THR A 724 -4.40 2.19 -36.35
CA THR A 724 -4.89 2.56 -37.68
C THR A 724 -4.73 4.06 -37.95
N HIS A 725 -4.42 4.86 -36.92
CA HIS A 725 -4.27 6.31 -37.03
C HIS A 725 -2.94 6.65 -37.76
N PRO A 726 -2.94 7.59 -38.72
CA PRO A 726 -1.76 7.89 -39.55
C PRO A 726 -0.56 8.42 -38.76
N LYS A 727 -0.79 9.06 -37.60
CA LYS A 727 0.26 9.54 -36.69
C LYS A 727 0.76 8.49 -35.67
N GLY A 728 0.30 7.24 -35.75
CA GLY A 728 0.57 6.20 -34.75
C GLY A 728 -0.37 6.26 -33.53
N PRO A 729 -0.24 5.33 -32.56
CA PRO A 729 -1.06 5.30 -31.35
C PRO A 729 -0.73 6.46 -30.41
N LEU A 730 -1.71 6.85 -29.60
CA LEU A 730 -1.47 7.73 -28.46
C LEU A 730 -1.12 6.85 -27.24
N LEU A 731 -0.09 7.24 -26.49
CA LEU A 731 0.41 6.52 -25.34
C LEU A 731 0.40 7.42 -24.11
N ALA A 732 0.25 6.84 -22.93
CA ALA A 732 0.37 7.55 -21.66
C ALA A 732 1.74 7.28 -21.04
N ILE A 733 2.44 8.33 -20.62
CA ILE A 733 3.65 8.25 -19.80
C ILE A 733 3.25 8.54 -18.37
N LYS A 734 3.54 7.61 -17.45
CA LYS A 734 3.45 7.80 -15.99
C LYS A 734 4.86 7.98 -15.43
N ARG A 735 5.20 9.16 -14.95
CA ARG A 735 6.43 9.46 -14.21
C ARG A 735 6.19 9.25 -12.72
N LEU A 736 7.03 8.45 -12.07
CA LEU A 736 6.99 8.26 -10.63
C LEU A 736 7.67 9.45 -9.91
N ILE A 737 7.11 9.90 -8.80
CA ILE A 737 7.70 10.94 -7.96
C ILE A 737 8.92 10.39 -7.20
N SER A 738 8.82 9.14 -6.71
CA SER A 738 9.92 8.45 -6.05
C SER A 738 11.07 8.16 -7.01
N ARG A 739 12.29 8.34 -6.50
CA ARG A 739 13.54 8.01 -7.20
C ARG A 739 14.16 6.70 -6.68
N ASP A 740 13.49 6.02 -5.74
CA ASP A 740 13.96 4.76 -5.18
C ASP A 740 13.81 3.63 -6.20
N GLU A 741 14.93 2.99 -6.53
CA GLU A 741 14.99 1.86 -7.45
C GLU A 741 14.30 0.61 -6.90
N VAL A 742 14.31 0.41 -5.59
CA VAL A 742 13.68 -0.74 -4.95
C VAL A 742 12.16 -0.63 -5.05
N GLU A 743 11.61 0.58 -4.82
CA GLU A 743 10.18 0.86 -4.97
C GLU A 743 9.72 0.68 -6.41
N PHE A 744 10.49 1.23 -7.37
CA PHE A 744 10.25 1.04 -8.80
C PHE A 744 10.26 -0.43 -9.20
N GLN A 745 11.24 -1.22 -8.73
CA GLN A 745 11.33 -2.63 -9.08
C GLN A 745 10.14 -3.43 -8.51
N ARG A 746 9.68 -3.11 -7.30
CA ARG A 746 8.49 -3.75 -6.71
C ARG A 746 7.23 -3.46 -7.53
N GLU A 747 7.00 -2.22 -7.94
CA GLU A 747 5.83 -1.83 -8.75
C GLU A 747 5.88 -2.50 -10.13
N THR A 748 7.03 -2.45 -10.80
CA THR A 748 7.18 -2.98 -12.16
C THR A 748 7.13 -4.50 -12.22
N ASP A 749 7.71 -5.23 -11.26
CA ASP A 749 7.65 -6.70 -11.23
C ASP A 749 6.21 -7.23 -11.23
N PHE A 750 5.33 -6.58 -10.46
CA PHE A 750 3.92 -6.95 -10.40
C PHE A 750 3.21 -6.60 -11.71
N LEU A 751 3.33 -5.36 -12.18
CA LEU A 751 2.70 -4.91 -13.42
C LEU A 751 3.14 -5.73 -14.64
N ILE A 752 4.41 -6.12 -14.70
CA ILE A 752 4.93 -6.98 -15.76
C ILE A 752 4.22 -8.33 -15.75
N LYS A 753 4.09 -8.96 -14.58
CA LYS A 753 3.45 -10.27 -14.46
C LYS A 753 1.93 -10.19 -14.63
N LEU A 754 1.28 -9.14 -14.15
CA LEU A 754 -0.14 -8.90 -14.36
C LEU A 754 -0.44 -8.70 -15.85
N SER A 755 0.39 -7.91 -16.54
CA SER A 755 0.27 -7.68 -17.98
C SER A 755 0.46 -8.96 -18.80
N LYS A 756 1.20 -9.95 -18.30
CA LYS A 756 1.33 -11.28 -18.93
C LYS A 756 0.04 -12.10 -18.87
N ARG A 757 -0.85 -11.88 -17.88
CA ARG A 757 -2.17 -12.54 -17.80
C ARG A 757 -3.11 -12.11 -18.95
N ASN A 758 -2.80 -10.99 -19.61
CA ASN A 758 -3.47 -10.52 -20.82
C ASN A 758 -4.99 -10.34 -20.67
N HIS A 759 -5.46 -9.91 -19.49
CA HIS A 759 -6.87 -9.69 -19.22
C HIS A 759 -7.37 -8.41 -19.93
N PRO A 760 -8.56 -8.41 -20.57
CA PRO A 760 -9.05 -7.28 -21.36
C PRO A 760 -9.49 -6.07 -20.51
N HIS A 761 -9.84 -6.27 -19.24
CA HIS A 761 -10.26 -5.23 -18.30
C HIS A 761 -9.15 -4.83 -17.30
N LEU A 762 -7.88 -5.16 -17.59
CA LEU A 762 -6.72 -4.70 -16.81
C LEU A 762 -5.80 -3.86 -17.69
N MET A 763 -5.35 -2.71 -17.17
CA MET A 763 -4.38 -1.85 -17.86
C MET A 763 -3.05 -2.58 -18.08
N LYS A 764 -2.51 -2.51 -19.31
CA LYS A 764 -1.31 -3.25 -19.70
C LYS A 764 -0.09 -2.35 -19.73
N LEU A 765 0.96 -2.74 -19.01
CA LEU A 765 2.27 -2.09 -19.10
C LEU A 765 2.94 -2.47 -20.42
N LEU A 766 3.37 -1.47 -21.19
CA LEU A 766 4.00 -1.68 -22.51
C LEU A 766 5.53 -1.71 -22.42
N ALA A 767 6.09 -0.77 -21.67
CA ALA A 767 7.52 -0.58 -21.46
C ALA A 767 7.77 0.32 -20.25
N THR A 768 9.02 0.33 -19.77
CA THR A 768 9.48 1.29 -18.76
C THR A 768 10.80 1.91 -19.18
N TYR A 769 11.13 3.10 -18.69
CA TYR A 769 12.43 3.70 -18.92
C TYR A 769 12.88 4.58 -17.75
N LYS A 770 14.21 4.72 -17.60
CA LYS A 770 14.86 5.63 -16.65
C LYS A 770 15.45 6.78 -17.44
N LEU A 771 15.12 8.01 -17.07
CA LEU A 771 15.65 9.23 -17.68
C LEU A 771 15.88 10.27 -16.58
N LYS A 772 17.06 10.88 -16.53
CA LYS A 772 17.44 11.90 -15.52
C LYS A 772 17.13 11.47 -14.08
N ARG A 773 17.49 10.22 -13.73
CA ARG A 773 17.26 9.59 -12.42
C ARG A 773 15.78 9.47 -12.01
N GLN A 774 14.86 9.58 -12.96
CA GLN A 774 13.43 9.38 -12.75
C GLN A 774 12.93 8.17 -13.54
N TYR A 775 11.97 7.47 -12.95
CA TYR A 775 11.37 6.28 -13.53
C TYR A 775 10.05 6.60 -14.22
N HIS A 776 9.89 6.04 -15.41
CA HIS A 776 8.75 6.28 -16.28
C HIS A 776 8.17 4.96 -16.78
N LEU A 777 6.85 4.87 -16.82
CA LEU A 777 6.10 3.73 -17.29
C LEU A 777 5.26 4.15 -18.50
N ILE A 778 5.19 3.29 -19.51
CA ILE A 778 4.45 3.54 -20.76
C ILE A 778 3.23 2.62 -20.81
N PHE A 779 2.05 3.21 -20.98
CA PHE A 779 0.76 2.54 -21.07
C PHE A 779 0.02 2.92 -22.36
N PRO A 780 -0.97 2.14 -22.81
CA PRO A 780 -1.98 2.61 -23.75
C PRO A 780 -2.65 3.86 -23.18
N TYR A 781 -2.88 4.87 -24.02
CA TYR A 781 -3.64 6.04 -23.58
C TYR A 781 -5.13 5.69 -23.50
N ALA A 782 -5.77 6.10 -22.40
CA ALA A 782 -7.21 6.07 -22.25
C ALA A 782 -7.73 7.51 -22.28
N LYS A 783 -8.79 7.76 -23.04
CA LYS A 783 -9.31 9.10 -23.29
C LYS A 783 -9.83 9.77 -22.02
N GLU A 784 -10.53 9.00 -21.20
CA GLU A 784 -11.26 9.46 -20.03
C GLU A 784 -11.31 8.34 -18.98
N ASN A 785 -11.38 8.73 -17.71
CA ASN A 785 -11.71 7.81 -16.61
C ASN A 785 -13.23 7.70 -16.42
N LEU A 786 -13.68 6.77 -15.58
CA LEU A 786 -15.09 6.49 -15.41
C LEU A 786 -15.86 7.68 -14.82
N ARG A 787 -15.24 8.48 -13.93
CA ARG A 787 -15.85 9.70 -13.39
C ARG A 787 -16.07 10.74 -14.48
N GLU A 788 -15.07 10.96 -15.33
CA GLU A 788 -15.17 11.87 -16.48
C GLU A 788 -16.20 11.40 -17.51
N TYR A 789 -16.26 10.09 -17.74
CA TYR A 789 -17.24 9.50 -18.64
C TYR A 789 -18.67 9.72 -18.15
N TRP A 790 -18.90 9.63 -16.84
CA TRP A 790 -20.20 9.95 -16.26
C TRP A 790 -20.54 11.44 -16.36
N ALA A 791 -19.55 12.31 -16.15
CA ALA A 791 -19.74 13.76 -16.28
C ALA A 791 -19.95 14.21 -17.74
N SER A 792 -19.47 13.45 -18.73
CA SER A 792 -19.55 13.82 -20.14
C SER A 792 -20.89 13.46 -20.80
N ILE A 793 -21.76 12.72 -20.12
CA ILE A 793 -23.05 12.23 -20.64
C ILE A 793 -24.15 12.54 -19.63
N ASP A 794 -25.08 13.41 -20.04
CA ASP A 794 -26.16 13.87 -19.17
C ASP A 794 -27.14 12.76 -18.80
N ILE A 795 -27.66 12.00 -19.77
CA ILE A 795 -28.56 10.87 -19.53
C ILE A 795 -28.25 9.74 -20.52
N PRO A 796 -27.77 8.57 -20.07
CA PRO A 796 -27.55 7.44 -20.96
C PRO A 796 -28.90 6.86 -21.42
N PHE A 797 -29.08 6.72 -22.74
CA PHE A 797 -30.28 6.07 -23.28
C PHE A 797 -30.29 4.59 -22.89
N TRP A 798 -31.18 4.22 -21.96
CA TRP A 798 -31.29 2.85 -21.46
C TRP A 798 -32.05 1.98 -22.47
N ASN A 799 -31.31 1.14 -23.18
CA ASN A 799 -31.84 0.18 -24.14
C ASN A 799 -31.08 -1.15 -24.00
N LEU A 800 -31.53 -2.16 -24.75
CA LEU A 800 -30.94 -3.49 -24.68
C LEU A 800 -29.41 -3.48 -24.90
N ASP A 801 -28.91 -2.63 -25.82
CA ASP A 801 -27.49 -2.54 -26.14
C ASP A 801 -26.68 -1.93 -25.00
N THR A 802 -27.15 -0.84 -24.38
CA THR A 802 -26.47 -0.17 -23.26
C THR A 802 -26.54 -1.01 -21.99
N THR A 803 -27.65 -1.72 -21.74
CA THR A 803 -27.77 -2.68 -20.63
C THR A 803 -26.81 -3.86 -20.80
N ILE A 804 -26.76 -4.47 -21.97
CA ILE A 804 -25.84 -5.59 -22.25
C ILE A 804 -24.39 -5.11 -22.14
N TRP A 805 -24.07 -3.92 -22.65
CA TRP A 805 -22.74 -3.35 -22.51
C TRP A 805 -22.37 -3.15 -21.03
N PHE A 806 -23.25 -2.56 -20.23
CA PHE A 806 -23.03 -2.35 -18.79
C PHE A 806 -22.80 -3.66 -18.04
N LEU A 807 -23.65 -4.67 -18.24
CA LEU A 807 -23.50 -5.98 -17.60
C LEU A 807 -22.19 -6.66 -18.00
N ARG A 808 -21.75 -6.49 -19.27
CA ARG A 808 -20.43 -6.95 -19.73
C ARG A 808 -19.29 -6.21 -19.03
N GLN A 809 -19.42 -4.91 -18.80
CA GLN A 809 -18.41 -4.14 -18.06
C GLN A 809 -18.32 -4.61 -16.61
N ILE A 810 -19.45 -4.76 -15.89
CA ILE A 810 -19.46 -5.29 -14.51
C ILE A 810 -18.79 -6.65 -14.45
N ARG A 811 -19.21 -7.59 -15.30
CA ARG A 811 -18.60 -8.94 -15.36
C ARG A 811 -17.10 -8.86 -15.63
N GLY A 812 -16.70 -7.96 -16.52
CA GLY A 812 -15.31 -7.71 -16.88
C GLY A 812 -14.47 -7.17 -15.72
N LEU A 813 -14.98 -6.19 -14.97
CA LEU A 813 -14.31 -5.59 -13.81
C LEU A 813 -14.21 -6.59 -12.64
N VAL A 814 -15.25 -7.38 -12.38
CA VAL A 814 -15.20 -8.45 -11.37
C VAL A 814 -14.16 -9.53 -11.76
N SER A 815 -14.14 -9.96 -13.02
CA SER A 815 -13.15 -10.91 -13.54
C SER A 815 -11.72 -10.36 -13.47
N ALA A 816 -11.55 -9.06 -13.70
CA ALA A 816 -10.28 -8.37 -13.55
C ALA A 816 -9.81 -8.35 -12.09
N LEU A 817 -10.73 -8.06 -11.15
CA LEU A 817 -10.43 -8.07 -9.72
C LEU A 817 -10.08 -9.47 -9.21
N ASP A 818 -10.80 -10.50 -9.67
CA ASP A 818 -10.48 -11.90 -9.36
C ASP A 818 -9.06 -12.27 -9.80
N THR A 819 -8.65 -11.80 -10.99
CA THR A 819 -7.28 -12.00 -11.49
C THR A 819 -6.22 -11.33 -10.59
N ILE A 820 -6.54 -10.20 -9.97
CA ILE A 820 -5.67 -9.52 -8.98
C ILE A 820 -5.66 -10.31 -7.66
N HIS A 821 -6.82 -10.76 -7.21
CA HIS A 821 -7.00 -11.45 -5.92
C HIS A 821 -6.37 -12.84 -5.89
N ASN A 822 -6.46 -13.60 -6.96
CA ASN A 822 -5.96 -14.98 -7.08
C ASN A 822 -4.60 -15.04 -7.79
N PHE A 823 -3.77 -14.03 -7.55
CA PHE A 823 -2.49 -13.90 -8.23
C PHE A 823 -1.41 -14.84 -7.66
N GLU A 824 -1.28 -16.04 -8.21
CA GLU A 824 -0.22 -16.97 -7.84
C GLU A 824 1.18 -16.48 -8.28
N ILE A 825 2.07 -16.23 -7.32
CA ILE A 825 3.49 -16.03 -7.61
C ILE A 825 4.18 -17.40 -7.64
N GLY A 826 4.22 -18.01 -8.82
CA GLY A 826 4.98 -19.24 -9.07
C GLY A 826 6.43 -19.12 -8.59
N ALA A 827 6.91 -20.15 -7.89
CA ALA A 827 8.26 -20.24 -7.32
C ALA A 827 9.35 -20.57 -8.37
N SER A 828 9.04 -20.55 -9.66
CA SER A 828 9.92 -21.03 -10.73
C SER A 828 10.34 -19.89 -11.66
N THR A 829 11.42 -19.18 -11.32
CA THR A 829 12.42 -18.53 -12.22
C THR A 829 13.33 -17.61 -11.39
N LEU A 830 14.05 -18.17 -10.41
CA LEU A 830 15.23 -17.54 -9.78
C LEU A 830 16.47 -18.43 -9.93
N VAL A 831 16.51 -19.23 -11.00
CA VAL A 831 17.74 -19.84 -11.49
C VAL A 831 17.89 -19.33 -12.91
N GLU A 832 18.57 -18.21 -13.06
CA GLU A 832 19.60 -17.97 -14.08
C GLU A 832 20.04 -16.49 -14.04
N GLU A 833 21.34 -16.34 -13.80
CA GLU A 833 22.20 -15.17 -14.09
C GLU A 833 22.25 -13.99 -13.08
N SER A 834 23.17 -14.19 -12.11
CA SER A 834 24.21 -13.25 -11.64
C SER A 834 23.83 -11.95 -10.91
N ASN A 835 23.96 -11.95 -9.58
CA ASN A 835 24.73 -10.92 -8.86
C ASN A 835 25.17 -11.42 -7.45
N PRO A 836 26.47 -11.66 -7.16
CA PRO A 836 26.93 -12.35 -5.95
C PRO A 836 27.05 -11.47 -4.70
N VAL A 837 26.54 -10.23 -4.71
CA VAL A 837 26.76 -9.27 -3.61
C VAL A 837 25.67 -9.34 -2.52
N TYR A 838 24.48 -9.86 -2.80
CA TYR A 838 23.34 -9.83 -1.87
C TYR A 838 23.16 -11.09 -0.98
N ASP A 839 23.90 -12.17 -1.23
CA ASP A 839 23.75 -13.44 -0.46
C ASP A 839 24.41 -13.40 0.94
N ARG A 840 25.04 -12.28 1.34
CA ARG A 840 25.71 -12.16 2.64
C ARG A 840 24.84 -11.52 3.74
N PHE A 841 23.80 -10.77 3.41
CA PHE A 841 22.91 -10.12 4.40
C PHE A 841 21.66 -10.93 4.77
N SER A 842 21.32 -11.99 4.02
CA SER A 842 20.12 -12.81 4.28
C SER A 842 20.39 -14.09 5.10
N ARG A 843 21.64 -14.35 5.52
CA ARG A 843 22.02 -15.56 6.28
C ARG A 843 22.16 -15.36 7.79
N SER A 844 21.86 -14.18 8.34
CA SER A 844 21.93 -13.90 9.78
C SER A 844 20.60 -14.03 10.54
N GLN A 845 19.49 -14.34 9.87
CA GLN A 845 18.22 -14.68 10.52
C GLN A 845 17.83 -16.12 10.18
N GLY A 846 18.10 -17.04 11.10
CA GLY A 846 17.78 -18.47 11.00
C GLY A 846 16.27 -18.76 11.10
N VAL A 847 15.48 -18.27 10.16
CA VAL A 847 14.06 -18.63 10.02
C VAL A 847 13.92 -19.65 8.89
N ARG A 848 13.85 -20.93 9.23
CA ARG A 848 13.35 -21.98 8.31
C ARG A 848 11.82 -21.92 8.30
N LEU A 849 11.23 -21.26 7.31
CA LEU A 849 9.81 -21.40 7.00
C LEU A 849 9.59 -22.75 6.32
N ARG A 850 8.66 -23.56 6.85
CA ARG A 850 8.18 -24.80 6.23
C ARG A 850 7.48 -24.47 4.91
N ALA A 851 7.66 -25.33 3.92
CA ALA A 851 7.36 -25.10 2.50
C ALA A 851 5.96 -25.55 2.05
N ASP A 852 5.02 -25.78 2.97
CA ASP A 852 3.68 -26.27 2.65
C ASP A 852 2.66 -25.21 3.12
N GLU A 853 1.82 -24.68 2.22
CA GLU A 853 0.86 -23.55 2.36
C GLU A 853 1.35 -22.13 1.98
N ALA A 854 1.88 -21.95 0.76
CA ALA A 854 2.14 -20.62 0.20
C ALA A 854 1.15 -20.28 -0.94
N ASP A 855 -0.16 -20.24 -0.63
CA ASP A 855 -1.14 -19.61 -1.51
C ASP A 855 -1.01 -18.09 -1.38
N LYS A 856 -0.60 -17.44 -2.46
CA LYS A 856 -0.26 -16.02 -2.52
C LYS A 856 -1.41 -15.26 -3.16
N PHE A 857 -1.92 -14.22 -2.48
CA PHE A 857 -3.09 -13.44 -2.90
C PHE A 857 -2.77 -11.94 -3.01
N GLY A 858 -3.41 -11.22 -3.93
CA GLY A 858 -3.23 -9.77 -4.15
C GLY A 858 -4.45 -8.93 -3.74
N ARG A 859 -4.26 -7.62 -3.57
CA ARG A 859 -5.29 -6.60 -3.32
C ARG A 859 -4.92 -5.33 -4.10
N HIS A 860 -5.90 -4.60 -4.62
CA HIS A 860 -5.68 -3.30 -5.27
C HIS A 860 -5.53 -2.16 -4.25
N GLY A 861 -6.50 -1.98 -3.36
CA GLY A 861 -6.43 -1.07 -2.20
C GLY A 861 -6.81 0.39 -2.41
N ASP A 862 -7.14 0.80 -3.63
CA ASP A 862 -7.58 2.17 -3.99
C ASP A 862 -8.48 2.13 -5.23
N LEU A 863 -9.45 1.20 -5.27
CA LEU A 863 -10.42 1.19 -6.36
C LEU A 863 -11.37 2.37 -6.21
N LYS A 864 -11.45 3.18 -7.26
CA LYS A 864 -12.33 4.35 -7.37
C LYS A 864 -12.59 4.64 -8.86
N PRO A 865 -13.63 5.41 -9.22
CA PRO A 865 -13.97 5.69 -10.62
C PRO A 865 -12.82 6.32 -11.42
N GLU A 866 -11.95 7.11 -10.79
CA GLU A 866 -10.78 7.73 -11.43
C GLU A 866 -9.73 6.69 -11.85
N ASN A 867 -9.71 5.54 -11.17
CA ASN A 867 -8.80 4.42 -11.43
C ASN A 867 -9.44 3.36 -12.37
N VAL A 868 -10.63 3.62 -12.91
CA VAL A 868 -11.25 2.80 -13.96
C VAL A 868 -11.24 3.60 -15.26
N LEU A 869 -10.48 3.15 -16.25
CA LEU A 869 -10.23 3.88 -17.49
C LEU A 869 -11.07 3.34 -18.64
N LEU A 870 -11.56 4.23 -19.50
CA LEU A 870 -12.28 3.84 -20.71
C LEU A 870 -11.31 3.71 -21.88
N SER A 871 -11.13 2.48 -22.35
CA SER A 871 -10.35 2.16 -23.55
C SER A 871 -11.27 2.10 -24.77
N GLU A 872 -10.83 2.73 -25.87
CA GLU A 872 -11.46 2.62 -27.18
C GLU A 872 -11.06 1.30 -27.90
N GLU A 873 -10.22 0.48 -27.26
CA GLU A 873 -9.69 -0.76 -27.85
C GLU A 873 -10.71 -1.91 -27.80
N GLY A 874 -11.53 -2.02 -28.86
CA GLY A 874 -12.46 -3.13 -29.08
C GLY A 874 -13.62 -2.77 -30.00
N SER A 875 -14.27 -3.77 -30.60
CA SER A 875 -15.40 -3.62 -31.53
C SER A 875 -16.73 -3.18 -30.87
N SER A 876 -16.69 -2.63 -29.66
CA SER A 876 -17.88 -2.12 -28.97
C SER A 876 -18.04 -0.62 -29.21
N LYS A 877 -19.24 -0.21 -29.63
CA LYS A 877 -19.65 1.19 -29.79
C LYS A 877 -19.40 2.08 -28.55
N PHE A 878 -19.33 1.48 -27.37
CA PHE A 878 -19.27 2.18 -26.07
C PHE A 878 -17.92 1.99 -25.35
N GLY A 879 -16.91 1.42 -26.00
CA GLY A 879 -15.59 1.18 -25.39
C GLY A 879 -15.56 0.06 -24.34
N ARG A 880 -14.44 -0.07 -23.62
CA ARG A 880 -14.21 -1.08 -22.58
C ARG A 880 -13.55 -0.46 -21.35
N LEU A 881 -14.10 -0.74 -20.17
CA LEU A 881 -13.54 -0.29 -18.89
C LEU A 881 -12.34 -1.15 -18.48
N GLN A 882 -11.27 -0.54 -17.98
CA GLN A 882 -10.07 -1.21 -17.52
C GLN A 882 -9.66 -0.67 -16.16
N ILE A 883 -9.38 -1.56 -15.20
CA ILE A 883 -8.79 -1.17 -13.92
C ILE A 883 -7.35 -0.73 -14.17
N ALA A 884 -7.01 0.44 -13.66
CA ALA A 884 -5.72 1.08 -13.76
C ALA A 884 -5.26 1.60 -12.40
N ASP A 885 -4.06 2.17 -12.38
CA ASP A 885 -3.43 2.80 -11.22
C ASP A 885 -3.49 1.98 -9.93
N PHE A 886 -2.64 0.96 -9.87
CA PHE A 886 -2.50 0.05 -8.72
C PHE A 886 -1.83 0.73 -7.49
N GLY A 887 -1.95 2.05 -7.35
CA GLY A 887 -1.32 2.89 -6.33
C GLY A 887 0.20 2.75 -6.27
N LEU A 888 0.88 3.56 -5.46
CA LEU A 888 2.15 3.11 -4.89
C LEU A 888 1.84 2.00 -3.91
N GLY A 889 1.52 0.82 -4.43
CA GLY A 889 1.43 -0.33 -3.56
C GLY A 889 2.79 -0.49 -2.89
N ARG A 890 2.80 -0.18 -1.60
CA ARG A 890 3.48 -0.97 -0.59
C ARG A 890 2.97 -2.41 -0.71
N PHE A 891 3.27 -3.05 -1.84
CA PHE A 891 3.06 -4.45 -2.11
C PHE A 891 4.22 -5.14 -1.41
N HIS A 892 4.14 -5.18 -0.08
CA HIS A 892 5.03 -5.97 0.75
C HIS A 892 4.87 -7.43 0.29
N ARG A 893 5.87 -7.96 -0.43
CA ARG A 893 6.10 -9.40 -0.35
C ARG A 893 6.40 -9.71 1.12
N PHE A 894 5.72 -10.73 1.62
CA PHE A 894 5.76 -11.32 2.96
C PHE A 894 4.82 -10.76 4.04
N GLU A 895 4.21 -9.58 3.88
CA GLU A 895 3.27 -9.02 4.89
C GLU A 895 1.85 -8.73 4.40
N SER A 896 1.50 -9.15 3.18
CA SER A 896 0.12 -9.17 2.66
C SER A 896 -0.70 -10.27 3.36
N ARG A 897 -0.79 -10.21 4.68
CA ARG A 897 -1.80 -10.94 5.45
C ARG A 897 -3.12 -10.19 5.30
N SER A 898 -4.21 -10.93 5.16
CA SER A 898 -5.47 -10.54 5.78
C SER A 898 -5.16 -9.87 7.13
N ARG A 899 -5.70 -8.68 7.38
CA ARG A 899 -5.57 -7.87 8.61
C ARG A 899 -4.48 -6.78 8.62
N GLN A 900 -4.44 -5.91 7.60
CA GLN A 900 -3.59 -4.70 7.59
C GLN A 900 -4.11 -3.59 8.51
N ASP A 901 -3.19 -2.75 9.03
CA ASP A 901 -3.48 -1.57 9.84
C ASP A 901 -4.09 -0.46 8.96
N PRO A 902 -5.30 0.04 9.26
CA PRO A 902 -5.94 1.14 8.54
C PRO A 902 -5.08 2.38 8.32
N LYS A 903 -4.18 2.70 9.27
CA LYS A 903 -3.30 3.89 9.18
C LYS A 903 -2.22 3.78 8.09
N THR A 904 -2.03 2.59 7.53
CA THR A 904 -1.06 2.32 6.46
C THR A 904 -1.67 2.31 5.06
N ILE A 905 -3.00 2.47 4.96
CA ILE A 905 -3.76 2.41 3.72
C ILE A 905 -3.98 3.83 3.20
N ASN A 906 -3.20 4.21 2.20
CA ASN A 906 -3.38 5.48 1.47
C ASN A 906 -4.39 5.25 0.34
N GLY A 907 -5.69 5.24 0.67
CA GLY A 907 -6.79 5.15 -0.30
C GLY A 907 -7.73 6.35 -0.19
N SER A 908 -8.57 6.58 -1.21
CA SER A 908 -9.62 7.60 -1.13
C SER A 908 -10.62 7.29 0.01
N PRO A 909 -10.84 8.21 0.98
CA PRO A 909 -11.72 7.98 2.13
C PRO A 909 -13.16 7.63 1.73
N THR A 910 -13.67 8.22 0.64
CA THR A 910 -15.04 8.01 0.14
C THR A 910 -15.34 6.54 -0.14
N TYR A 911 -14.45 5.82 -0.82
CA TYR A 911 -14.64 4.41 -1.22
C TYR A 911 -14.07 3.41 -0.19
N ALA A 912 -13.60 3.91 0.96
CA ALA A 912 -13.06 3.09 2.01
C ALA A 912 -14.19 2.33 2.72
N PRO A 913 -13.97 1.07 3.12
CA PRO A 913 -14.94 0.29 3.85
C PRO A 913 -14.95 0.64 5.35
N PRO A 914 -16.02 0.30 6.09
CA PRO A 914 -16.17 0.64 7.51
C PRO A 914 -15.06 0.09 8.41
N GLU A 915 -14.40 -1.03 8.06
CA GLU A 915 -13.27 -1.53 8.82
C GLU A 915 -12.10 -0.54 8.92
N ILE A 916 -11.96 0.42 7.99
CA ILE A 916 -10.94 1.46 8.08
C ILE A 916 -11.25 2.41 9.24
N ALA A 917 -12.48 2.92 9.29
CA ALA A 917 -12.92 3.84 10.33
C ALA A 917 -13.00 3.17 11.72
N LEU A 918 -13.30 1.86 11.76
CA LEU A 918 -13.32 1.04 12.98
C LEU A 918 -11.91 0.62 13.45
N ALA A 919 -10.86 1.08 12.80
CA ALA A 919 -9.48 0.66 13.03
C ALA A 919 -9.28 -0.87 12.98
N ARG A 920 -10.11 -1.58 12.20
CA ARG A 920 -10.10 -3.03 12.06
C ARG A 920 -9.18 -3.46 10.92
N ALA A 921 -8.77 -4.69 11.06
CA ALA A 921 -7.98 -5.46 10.13
C ALA A 921 -8.55 -5.48 8.69
N VAL A 922 -7.78 -5.00 7.71
CA VAL A 922 -8.22 -4.92 6.30
C VAL A 922 -7.80 -6.13 5.46
N SER A 923 -8.65 -6.55 4.50
CA SER A 923 -8.44 -7.71 3.62
C SER A 923 -8.84 -7.43 2.16
N ARG A 924 -8.89 -8.48 1.31
CA ARG A 924 -9.44 -8.40 -0.08
C ARG A 924 -10.87 -7.86 -0.13
N ALA A 925 -11.64 -8.03 0.96
CA ALA A 925 -12.99 -7.48 1.10
C ALA A 925 -13.03 -5.95 0.91
N TYR A 926 -11.92 -5.24 1.16
CA TYR A 926 -11.79 -3.82 0.86
C TYR A 926 -12.09 -3.52 -0.60
N ASP A 927 -11.48 -4.25 -1.53
CA ASP A 927 -11.69 -4.00 -2.96
C ASP A 927 -13.11 -4.37 -3.40
N ILE A 928 -13.72 -5.37 -2.74
CA ILE A 928 -15.10 -5.77 -3.00
C ILE A 928 -16.05 -4.65 -2.58
N TRP A 929 -15.83 -4.04 -1.40
CA TRP A 929 -16.59 -2.87 -0.96
C TRP A 929 -16.44 -1.69 -1.91
N SER A 930 -15.21 -1.31 -2.23
CA SER A 930 -14.94 -0.19 -3.13
C SER A 930 -15.56 -0.42 -4.52
N LEU A 931 -15.52 -1.64 -5.04
CA LEU A 931 -16.19 -1.99 -6.30
C LEU A 931 -17.72 -1.92 -6.19
N GLY A 932 -18.28 -2.29 -5.04
CA GLY A 932 -19.71 -2.12 -4.73
C GLY A 932 -20.14 -0.64 -4.75
N CYS A 933 -19.36 0.25 -4.15
CA CYS A 933 -19.58 1.70 -4.22
C CYS A 933 -19.55 2.20 -5.68
N ILE A 934 -18.54 1.79 -6.46
CA ILE A 934 -18.44 2.15 -7.90
C ILE A 934 -19.67 1.66 -8.67
N PHE A 935 -20.16 0.44 -8.39
CA PHE A 935 -21.35 -0.09 -9.05
C PHE A 935 -22.62 0.67 -8.67
N LEU A 936 -22.75 1.11 -7.42
CA LEU A 936 -23.88 1.92 -6.98
C LEU A 936 -23.90 3.28 -7.69
N GLU A 937 -22.75 3.95 -7.83
CA GLU A 937 -22.62 5.17 -8.64
C GLU A 937 -22.93 4.90 -10.10
N PHE A 938 -22.41 3.81 -10.66
CA PHE A 938 -22.63 3.46 -12.07
C PHE A 938 -24.11 3.22 -12.36
N ILE A 939 -24.82 2.48 -11.50
CA ILE A 939 -26.26 2.24 -11.62
C ILE A 939 -27.04 3.55 -11.46
N THR A 940 -26.65 4.41 -10.51
CA THR A 940 -27.31 5.69 -10.28
C THR A 940 -27.19 6.60 -11.49
N TRP A 941 -25.98 6.72 -12.04
CA TRP A 941 -25.74 7.44 -13.29
C TRP A 941 -26.50 6.82 -14.48
N LEU A 942 -26.59 5.49 -14.56
CA LEU A 942 -27.36 4.83 -15.62
C LEU A 942 -28.87 5.12 -15.56
N ILE A 943 -29.43 5.29 -14.36
CA ILE A 943 -30.87 5.51 -14.18
C ILE A 943 -31.22 7.00 -14.23
N LYS A 944 -30.39 7.85 -13.62
CA LYS A 944 -30.70 9.25 -13.35
C LYS A 944 -29.75 10.25 -14.02
N GLY A 945 -28.75 9.78 -14.75
CA GLY A 945 -27.79 10.66 -15.41
C GLY A 945 -26.74 11.26 -14.47
N SER A 946 -25.96 12.21 -15.00
CA SER A 946 -24.94 12.98 -14.27
C SER A 946 -25.57 13.73 -13.08
N ASP A 947 -26.66 14.46 -13.32
CA ASP A 947 -27.41 15.20 -12.29
C ASP A 947 -27.87 14.28 -11.15
N GLY A 948 -28.34 13.07 -11.49
CA GLY A 948 -28.76 12.10 -10.50
C GLY A 948 -27.63 11.58 -9.63
N LEU A 949 -26.45 11.40 -10.21
CA LEU A 949 -25.25 11.00 -9.50
C LEU A 949 -24.72 12.14 -8.60
N GLU A 950 -24.72 13.38 -9.08
CA GLU A 950 -24.36 14.56 -8.28
C GLU A 950 -25.29 14.72 -7.08
N ASN A 951 -26.60 14.60 -7.31
CA ASN A 951 -27.58 14.60 -6.22
C ASN A 951 -27.32 13.45 -5.24
N PHE A 952 -27.06 12.24 -5.73
CA PHE A 952 -26.75 11.11 -4.86
C PHE A 952 -25.52 11.36 -3.97
N ASN A 953 -24.47 11.99 -4.51
CA ASN A 953 -23.29 12.38 -3.74
C ASN A 953 -23.61 13.48 -2.71
N ALA A 954 -24.32 14.54 -3.12
CA ALA A 954 -24.73 15.62 -2.22
C ALA A 954 -25.61 15.11 -1.05
N TRP A 955 -26.48 14.13 -1.30
CA TRP A 955 -27.30 13.49 -0.26
C TRP A 955 -26.48 12.68 0.76
N ARG A 956 -25.31 12.17 0.35
CA ARG A 956 -24.37 11.49 1.25
C ARG A 956 -23.56 12.50 2.08
N GLU A 957 -23.16 13.63 1.50
CA GLU A 957 -22.42 14.73 2.18
C GLU A 957 -23.22 15.47 3.28
N LEU A 958 -24.53 15.66 3.13
CA LEU A 958 -25.38 16.53 3.97
C LEU A 958 -25.65 16.04 5.43
N ARG A 959 -24.81 15.18 6.03
CA ARG A 959 -25.12 14.43 7.29
C ARG A 959 -24.27 14.77 8.54
N ALA A 960 -23.52 15.86 8.57
CA ALA A 960 -22.72 16.22 9.76
C ALA A 960 -23.26 17.46 10.49
N GLU A 961 -23.87 17.28 11.67
CA GLU A 961 -24.16 18.38 12.60
C GLU A 961 -22.89 18.97 13.25
N ASP A 962 -21.75 18.30 13.06
CA ASP A 962 -20.47 18.59 13.72
C ASP A 962 -19.53 19.47 12.87
N GLY A 963 -19.95 19.82 11.65
CA GLY A 963 -19.16 20.65 10.71
C GLY A 963 -18.04 19.92 9.95
N ILE A 964 -17.93 18.59 10.06
CA ILE A 964 -17.02 17.76 9.24
C ILE A 964 -17.87 16.96 8.24
N SER A 965 -17.94 17.43 6.99
CA SER A 965 -18.61 16.72 5.90
C SER A 965 -17.81 15.47 5.51
N ASP A 966 -18.34 14.27 5.79
CA ASP A 966 -17.77 13.00 5.33
C ASP A 966 -18.70 12.33 4.30
N ASP A 967 -18.28 12.28 3.03
CA ASP A 967 -19.02 11.65 1.91
C ASP A 967 -18.85 10.11 1.87
N VAL A 968 -18.94 9.42 3.00
CA VAL A 968 -18.70 7.96 3.06
C VAL A 968 -19.97 7.14 2.78
N TYR A 969 -19.80 5.88 2.37
CA TYR A 969 -20.92 4.97 2.03
C TYR A 969 -21.53 4.22 3.24
N PHE A 970 -21.14 4.56 4.47
CA PHE A 970 -21.61 3.91 5.69
C PHE A 970 -21.79 4.93 6.82
N THR A 971 -22.40 4.51 7.91
CA THR A 971 -22.54 5.32 9.12
C THR A 971 -22.15 4.47 10.33
N LEU A 972 -21.30 5.01 11.21
CA LEU A 972 -20.95 4.36 12.47
C LEU A 972 -21.93 4.80 13.55
N ILE A 973 -22.55 3.83 14.22
CA ILE A 973 -23.46 4.09 15.34
C ILE A 973 -22.69 3.76 16.62
N THR A 974 -22.46 4.76 17.46
CA THR A 974 -21.92 4.55 18.82
C THR A 974 -23.08 4.45 19.82
N PRO A 975 -22.95 3.73 20.95
CA PRO A 975 -24.05 3.53 21.90
C PRO A 975 -24.68 4.83 22.44
N ASP A 976 -23.91 5.92 22.42
CA ASP A 976 -24.27 7.21 23.01
C ASP A 976 -24.78 8.23 21.97
N GLN A 977 -24.81 7.87 20.68
CA GLN A 977 -25.33 8.70 19.59
C GLN A 977 -26.52 8.01 18.92
N PRO A 978 -27.65 8.70 18.70
CA PRO A 978 -28.73 8.13 17.90
C PRO A 978 -28.21 7.79 16.50
N PRO A 979 -28.79 6.80 15.80
CA PRO A 979 -28.45 6.56 14.41
C PRO A 979 -28.63 7.87 13.62
N ASN A 980 -27.62 8.29 12.85
CA ASN A 980 -27.73 9.41 11.91
C ASN A 980 -28.64 9.05 10.70
N ALA A 981 -29.74 8.33 10.93
CA ALA A 981 -30.76 8.04 9.96
C ALA A 981 -31.86 9.10 10.07
N ARG A 982 -32.15 9.82 8.99
CA ARG A 982 -33.43 10.55 8.89
C ARG A 982 -34.57 9.54 9.11
N PRO A 983 -35.67 9.93 9.77
CA PRO A 983 -36.92 9.19 9.65
C PRO A 983 -37.23 9.04 8.17
N TYR A 984 -37.73 7.88 7.76
CA TYR A 984 -38.27 7.68 6.42
C TYR A 984 -39.17 8.89 6.09
N ALA A 985 -38.80 9.65 5.05
CA ALA A 985 -39.72 10.60 4.46
C ALA A 985 -40.78 9.79 3.72
N GLU A 986 -42.04 9.99 4.09
CA GLU A 986 -43.22 9.54 3.34
C GLU A 986 -43.19 10.03 1.88
#